data_AF-A0A7R9HW20-F1
#
_entry.id   AF-A0A7R9HW20-F1
#
_cell.length_a   1.000
_cell.length_b   1.000
_cell.length_c   1.000
_cell.angle_alpha   90.00
_cell.angle_beta   90.00
_cell.angle_gamma   90.00
#
_symmetry.space_group_name_H-M   'P 1'
#
loop_
_entity.id
_entity.type
_entity.pdbx_description
1 polymer ?
#
loop_
_entity_poly.entity_id
_entity_poly.type
_entity_poly.pdbx_seq_one_letter_code
_entity_poly.pdbx_strand_id
1 'polypeptide(L)'
;MVSGLAVLIVWSFGLNLVSSTSSKKPNIVIILADDLGWNDVSFHGSNQIPTPNIDALAYNGIILNSHYVPALCTPSRSALMTGKYPTHTAMTEGIRLTGNGKVVTRILAGYTKCDFTSLIPTVKLMPEFLKEAGYSTHAVGKWHLGFFRKEYTPTYRGFDSHYGYWNGYQDYYDHSMLATHKSDEFYHVTTDASSYVLVEGILKAFYSTNFECYCLSTIDLSSSLKSTVLSQLVPYKGYDMRRDLDLDYSNQGRYSTDLFTDEAVRLIQTHDSRRPMFLYLSHLAPHAGNEDDPFQAPDEEVAKFPHIDDPERRVYAAMVSRLDQSVGEVVTALRTKGMLDNSIIVFMSDNGAPTFGVHSNRGSNWPLRGMKESPWEGGVRGVAAVWSPLLAKTQRVSNQMMHMSDWLPTLYSAAGLDTSRLGQIDGIDMWKSLSEGTPSARTEIVHNIDEIEDYDTIRRGDWKYIRGSTQSGQVDGWYGESGIDSPSYNADRVLSSRTGITLAGMITKLQIKEKESSRRTTQENESSFSDSGKGPWQLLTSSTIRSLRQQAEVRCDLPTNGSVPCNPRSHACLFNIREDPCETTNLASQRPAVLNSLKDTLERYRGTTVRPLNVPGEARANPALWNDTWVSWGDEEDEWESWTAPRPSRGRIPLLLSLVGLLLAAVTVNLLLASNNSRQYGTVLQQLIFSGKITSSQQDKGSSKAEKVANTTEQ
;
A
#
# COMPACT_ATOMS: atom_id res chain seq x y z
N MET A 1 -87.12 -7.02 -37.75
CA MET A 1 -86.45 -5.78 -37.29
C MET A 1 -85.49 -6.17 -36.17
N VAL A 2 -84.31 -5.53 -36.10
CA VAL A 2 -83.30 -5.65 -35.03
C VAL A 2 -82.80 -7.10 -34.80
N SER A 3 -81.70 -7.57 -35.37
CA SER A 3 -80.29 -7.12 -35.29
C SER A 3 -79.65 -7.36 -33.91
N GLY A 4 -78.66 -8.26 -33.85
CA GLY A 4 -77.91 -8.58 -32.63
C GLY A 4 -76.60 -9.31 -32.95
N LEU A 5 -75.57 -8.57 -33.35
CA LEU A 5 -74.21 -9.12 -33.48
C LEU A 5 -73.59 -9.27 -32.08
N ALA A 6 -73.04 -10.46 -31.79
CA ALA A 6 -72.17 -10.65 -30.63
C ALA A 6 -70.76 -10.16 -30.97
N VAL A 7 -70.32 -9.06 -30.34
CA VAL A 7 -68.95 -8.53 -30.50
C VAL A 7 -68.04 -9.14 -29.43
N LEU A 8 -67.16 -10.05 -29.84
CA LEU A 8 -66.08 -10.57 -28.99
C LEU A 8 -64.95 -9.53 -28.91
N ILE A 9 -64.97 -8.69 -27.86
CA ILE A 9 -63.87 -7.76 -27.57
C ILE A 9 -62.73 -8.54 -26.91
N VAL A 10 -61.80 -9.03 -27.71
CA VAL A 10 -60.53 -9.57 -27.22
C VAL A 10 -59.68 -8.42 -26.68
N TRP A 11 -59.60 -8.28 -25.36
CA TRP A 11 -58.65 -7.37 -24.71
C TRP A 11 -57.23 -7.94 -24.83
N SER A 12 -56.57 -7.63 -25.94
CA SER A 12 -55.13 -7.84 -26.11
C SER A 12 -54.35 -6.88 -25.21
N PHE A 13 -54.17 -7.26 -23.94
CA PHE A 13 -53.21 -6.62 -23.05
C PHE A 13 -51.81 -6.75 -23.64
N GLY A 14 -51.38 -5.69 -24.33
CA GLY A 14 -50.02 -5.54 -24.85
C GLY A 14 -49.04 -5.43 -23.69
N LEU A 15 -48.56 -6.58 -23.21
CA LEU A 15 -47.38 -6.68 -22.37
C LEU A 15 -46.18 -6.19 -23.17
N ASN A 16 -45.98 -4.87 -23.15
CA ASN A 16 -44.71 -4.24 -23.48
C ASN A 16 -43.67 -4.71 -22.47
N LEU A 17 -43.11 -5.90 -22.73
CA LEU A 17 -41.85 -6.34 -22.19
C LEU A 17 -40.78 -5.38 -22.71
N VAL A 18 -40.68 -4.23 -22.04
CA VAL A 18 -39.48 -3.40 -22.05
C VAL A 18 -38.39 -4.30 -21.53
N SER A 19 -37.66 -4.90 -22.47
CA SER A 19 -36.46 -5.67 -22.18
C SER A 19 -35.44 -4.67 -21.65
N SER A 20 -35.44 -4.50 -20.32
CA SER A 20 -34.37 -3.82 -19.61
C SER A 20 -33.13 -4.70 -19.79
N THR A 21 -32.38 -4.43 -20.86
CA THR A 21 -31.05 -4.99 -21.08
C THR A 21 -30.16 -4.48 -19.96
N SER A 22 -30.22 -5.15 -18.81
CA SER A 22 -29.42 -4.89 -17.63
C SER A 22 -27.97 -4.80 -18.08
N SER A 23 -27.39 -3.60 -18.02
CA SER A 23 -26.03 -3.39 -18.52
C SER A 23 -25.11 -4.37 -17.82
N LYS A 24 -24.39 -5.18 -18.60
CA LYS A 24 -23.57 -6.24 -18.05
C LYS A 24 -22.42 -5.57 -17.30
N LYS A 25 -22.29 -5.84 -16.00
CA LYS A 25 -21.19 -5.28 -15.19
C LYS A 25 -19.84 -5.54 -15.86
N PRO A 26 -18.94 -4.54 -15.92
CA PRO A 26 -17.61 -4.70 -16.51
C PRO A 26 -16.76 -5.64 -15.66
N ASN A 27 -15.81 -6.29 -16.32
CA ASN A 27 -14.69 -6.89 -15.61
C ASN A 27 -13.78 -5.76 -15.09
N ILE A 28 -13.22 -5.91 -13.90
CA ILE A 28 -12.31 -4.95 -13.30
C ILE A 28 -10.95 -5.65 -13.19
N VAL A 29 -9.91 -5.07 -13.78
CA VAL A 29 -8.54 -5.56 -13.69
C VAL A 29 -7.66 -4.43 -13.16
N ILE A 30 -7.03 -4.65 -12.01
CA ILE A 30 -6.03 -3.77 -11.44
C ILE A 30 -4.68 -4.46 -11.63
N ILE A 31 -3.75 -3.78 -12.28
CA ILE A 31 -2.34 -4.16 -12.39
C ILE A 31 -1.57 -3.16 -11.51
N LEU A 32 -1.09 -3.64 -10.36
CA LEU A 32 -0.35 -2.86 -9.40
C LEU A 32 1.14 -3.20 -9.51
N ALA A 33 1.94 -2.19 -9.84
CA ALA A 33 3.39 -2.21 -9.73
C ALA A 33 3.79 -1.88 -8.29
N ASP A 34 4.97 -2.35 -7.89
CA ASP A 34 5.51 -2.23 -6.55
C ASP A 34 6.83 -1.45 -6.64
N ASP A 35 6.89 -0.25 -6.08
CA ASP A 35 8.05 0.68 -6.21
C ASP A 35 8.39 1.18 -7.63
N LEU A 36 7.41 1.35 -8.52
CA LEU A 36 7.64 1.94 -9.85
C LEU A 36 7.69 3.47 -9.78
N GLY A 37 8.84 4.06 -10.11
CA GLY A 37 9.09 5.50 -10.01
C GLY A 37 8.50 6.32 -11.16
N TRP A 38 8.36 7.63 -10.93
CA TRP A 38 7.71 8.54 -11.88
C TRP A 38 8.38 8.57 -13.28
N ASN A 39 9.71 8.47 -13.34
CA ASN A 39 10.49 8.53 -14.60
C ASN A 39 10.75 7.14 -15.22
N ASP A 40 10.14 6.08 -14.68
CA ASP A 40 10.42 4.69 -15.09
C ASP A 40 9.43 4.15 -16.15
N VAL A 41 8.46 4.98 -16.57
CA VAL A 41 7.58 4.72 -17.71
C VAL A 41 7.83 5.72 -18.84
N SER A 42 7.92 5.24 -20.08
CA SER A 42 8.30 6.08 -21.23
C SER A 42 7.25 7.12 -21.62
N PHE A 43 6.01 7.01 -21.12
CA PHE A 43 4.98 8.03 -21.30
C PHE A 43 5.14 9.28 -20.41
N HIS A 44 6.03 9.26 -19.40
CA HIS A 44 6.28 10.40 -18.49
C HIS A 44 7.50 11.27 -18.84
N GLY A 45 8.31 10.91 -19.84
CA GLY A 45 9.44 11.77 -20.29
C GLY A 45 10.78 11.07 -20.45
N SER A 46 10.99 9.96 -19.76
CA SER A 46 12.15 9.10 -19.98
C SER A 46 12.10 8.38 -21.33
N ASN A 47 13.28 8.05 -21.86
CA ASN A 47 13.44 7.06 -22.93
C ASN A 47 14.34 5.90 -22.51
N GLN A 48 14.84 5.90 -21.27
CA GLN A 48 15.83 4.95 -20.77
C GLN A 48 15.27 3.54 -20.70
N ILE A 49 14.02 3.45 -20.22
CA ILE A 49 13.23 2.23 -20.05
C ILE A 49 12.00 2.35 -20.95
N PRO A 50 11.97 1.76 -22.15
CA PRO A 50 10.81 1.81 -23.02
C PRO A 50 9.72 0.84 -22.53
N THR A 51 8.54 1.36 -22.21
CA THR A 51 7.39 0.61 -21.68
C THR A 51 6.23 0.53 -22.70
N PRO A 52 6.41 -0.09 -23.87
CA PRO A 52 5.53 0.09 -25.02
C PRO A 52 4.11 -0.48 -24.86
N ASN A 53 3.88 -1.49 -24.01
CA ASN A 53 2.55 -2.05 -23.74
C ASN A 53 1.78 -1.22 -22.71
N ILE A 54 2.46 -0.71 -21.67
CA ILE A 54 1.93 0.24 -20.68
C ILE A 54 1.61 1.56 -21.37
N ASP A 55 2.55 2.10 -22.16
CA ASP A 55 2.35 3.28 -23.01
C ASP A 55 1.12 3.11 -23.92
N ALA A 56 0.98 1.96 -24.58
CA ALA A 56 -0.17 1.69 -25.45
C ALA A 56 -1.50 1.62 -24.69
N LEU A 57 -1.51 1.12 -23.45
CA LEU A 57 -2.69 1.16 -22.57
C LEU A 57 -3.04 2.62 -22.22
N ALA A 58 -2.02 3.38 -21.80
CA ALA A 58 -2.15 4.75 -21.32
C ALA A 58 -2.60 5.73 -22.42
N TYR A 59 -1.96 5.74 -23.59
CA TYR A 59 -2.32 6.64 -24.69
C TYR A 59 -3.66 6.31 -25.35
N ASN A 60 -4.14 5.05 -25.29
CA ASN A 60 -5.50 4.71 -25.71
C ASN A 60 -6.55 5.00 -24.62
N GLY A 61 -6.12 5.24 -23.38
CA GLY A 61 -6.96 5.45 -22.20
C GLY A 61 -6.85 6.89 -21.69
N ILE A 62 -6.55 7.03 -20.40
CA ILE A 62 -6.32 8.30 -19.70
C ILE A 62 -5.05 8.17 -18.86
N ILE A 63 -4.08 9.07 -19.06
CA ILE A 63 -2.92 9.24 -18.18
C ILE A 63 -3.35 10.09 -16.97
N LEU A 64 -3.10 9.62 -15.75
CA LEU A 64 -3.54 10.28 -14.51
C LEU A 64 -2.40 11.08 -13.87
N ASN A 65 -2.07 12.20 -14.50
CA ASN A 65 -0.90 13.02 -14.18
C ASN A 65 -0.92 13.68 -12.78
N SER A 66 -2.06 13.60 -12.07
CA SER A 66 -2.22 14.04 -10.67
C SER A 66 -2.90 12.95 -9.82
N HIS A 67 -2.54 11.68 -10.05
CA HIS A 67 -2.85 10.56 -9.15
C HIS A 67 -1.89 10.55 -7.96
N TYR A 68 -2.42 10.24 -6.79
CA TYR A 68 -1.68 10.23 -5.53
C TYR A 68 -1.91 8.97 -4.72
N VAL A 69 -0.86 8.58 -4.02
CA VAL A 69 -0.75 7.39 -3.18
C VAL A 69 -0.04 7.77 -1.87
N PRO A 70 -0.26 7.03 -0.78
CA PRO A 70 0.66 7.04 0.37
C PRO A 70 2.11 6.70 -0.04
N ALA A 71 3.11 7.06 0.77
CA ALA A 71 4.52 6.92 0.40
C ALA A 71 5.07 5.49 0.57
N LEU A 72 4.22 4.52 0.95
CA LEU A 72 4.58 3.15 1.26
C LEU A 72 3.50 2.10 0.91
N CYS A 73 3.98 0.89 0.63
CA CYS A 73 3.19 -0.25 0.15
C CYS A 73 1.95 -0.57 1.00
N THR A 74 2.12 -0.87 2.30
CA THR A 74 1.00 -1.26 3.19
C THR A 74 -0.04 -0.15 3.34
N PRO A 75 0.33 1.11 3.63
CA PRO A 75 -0.60 2.25 3.60
C PRO A 75 -1.36 2.36 2.27
N SER A 76 -0.69 2.24 1.12
CA SER A 76 -1.32 2.35 -0.22
C SER A 76 -2.26 1.21 -0.54
N ARG A 77 -1.89 -0.03 -0.21
CA ARG A 77 -2.71 -1.24 -0.38
C ARG A 77 -3.93 -1.20 0.55
N SER A 78 -3.77 -0.66 1.77
CA SER A 78 -4.87 -0.40 2.70
C SER A 78 -5.84 0.63 2.10
N ALA A 79 -5.33 1.75 1.60
CA ALA A 79 -6.16 2.79 1.00
C ALA A 79 -6.93 2.29 -0.23
N LEU A 80 -6.27 1.54 -1.11
CA LEU A 80 -6.88 0.93 -2.30
C LEU A 80 -8.04 -0.02 -1.92
N MET A 81 -7.80 -0.94 -0.99
CA MET A 81 -8.77 -1.99 -0.65
C MET A 81 -9.95 -1.47 0.19
N THR A 82 -9.76 -0.44 1.00
CA THR A 82 -10.77 0.07 1.95
C THR A 82 -11.48 1.34 1.50
N GLY A 83 -10.92 2.08 0.54
CA GLY A 83 -11.34 3.44 0.22
C GLY A 83 -11.11 4.45 1.34
N LYS A 84 -10.27 4.14 2.35
CA LYS A 84 -9.97 5.02 3.48
C LYS A 84 -8.55 5.61 3.40
N TYR A 85 -8.29 6.66 4.16
CA TYR A 85 -6.91 7.06 4.44
C TYR A 85 -6.24 6.08 5.42
N PRO A 86 -4.90 5.90 5.37
CA PRO A 86 -4.19 5.07 6.34
C PRO A 86 -4.39 5.53 7.79
N THR A 87 -4.54 6.85 7.98
CA THR A 87 -4.94 7.52 9.22
C THR A 87 -6.33 7.12 9.75
N HIS A 88 -7.16 6.46 8.96
CA HIS A 88 -8.48 5.93 9.36
C HIS A 88 -8.54 4.39 9.36
N THR A 89 -7.41 3.70 9.10
CA THR A 89 -7.28 2.23 9.16
C THR A 89 -6.19 1.75 10.12
N ALA A 90 -5.56 2.68 10.86
CA ALA A 90 -4.37 2.49 11.70
C ALA A 90 -3.11 2.02 10.95
N MET A 91 -3.12 2.11 9.62
CA MET A 91 -2.00 1.80 8.72
C MET A 91 -1.13 3.02 8.41
N THR A 92 -1.10 3.99 9.31
CA THR A 92 -0.17 5.13 9.25
C THR A 92 1.28 4.67 9.26
N GLU A 93 2.15 5.45 8.65
CA GLU A 93 3.60 5.19 8.69
C GLU A 93 4.18 5.38 10.10
N GLY A 94 5.48 5.09 10.26
CA GLY A 94 6.26 5.47 11.45
C GLY A 94 7.09 4.33 12.07
N ILE A 95 8.37 4.62 12.37
CA ILE A 95 9.25 3.78 13.17
C ILE A 95 9.41 4.45 14.54
N ARG A 96 8.94 3.80 15.60
CA ARG A 96 8.99 4.45 16.93
C ARG A 96 10.35 4.28 17.57
N LEU A 97 11.24 5.24 17.34
CA LEU A 97 12.39 5.50 18.21
C LEU A 97 11.91 6.14 19.52
N THR A 98 11.90 5.38 20.61
CA THR A 98 11.76 5.95 21.95
C THR A 98 13.07 6.58 22.41
N GLY A 99 13.02 7.64 23.21
CA GLY A 99 14.19 8.29 23.81
C GLY A 99 15.03 7.39 24.76
N ASN A 100 14.63 6.14 24.94
CA ASN A 100 15.36 5.10 25.68
C ASN A 100 16.12 4.14 24.73
N GLY A 101 16.13 4.42 23.42
CA GLY A 101 16.77 3.60 22.39
C GLY A 101 15.88 2.52 21.75
N LYS A 102 14.69 2.22 22.30
CA LYS A 102 13.83 1.17 21.73
C LYS A 102 13.26 1.57 20.37
N VAL A 103 13.43 0.71 19.37
CA VAL A 103 12.84 0.82 18.02
C VAL A 103 11.59 -0.05 17.97
N VAL A 104 10.39 0.52 17.76
CA VAL A 104 9.24 -0.30 17.31
C VAL A 104 9.25 -0.34 15.80
N THR A 105 9.24 -1.55 15.26
CA THR A 105 9.27 -1.90 13.84
C THR A 105 8.21 -1.16 13.03
N ARG A 106 8.63 -0.69 11.85
CA ARG A 106 7.82 -0.22 10.71
C ARG A 106 6.71 -1.24 10.36
N ILE A 107 5.63 -0.83 9.71
CA ILE A 107 4.56 -1.78 9.31
C ILE A 107 5.03 -2.74 8.20
N LEU A 108 5.73 -3.80 8.60
CA LEU A 108 5.78 -5.07 7.90
C LEU A 108 4.50 -5.84 8.27
N ALA A 109 3.59 -5.97 7.31
CA ALA A 109 2.25 -6.48 7.60
C ALA A 109 2.26 -8.01 7.76
N GLY A 110 2.41 -8.48 9.01
CA GLY A 110 2.29 -9.90 9.36
C GLY A 110 3.40 -10.51 10.22
N TYR A 111 4.03 -9.75 11.12
CA TYR A 111 5.07 -10.28 12.05
C TYR A 111 4.63 -10.29 13.52
N THR A 112 3.38 -9.95 13.82
CA THR A 112 2.87 -9.68 15.18
C THR A 112 1.55 -10.41 15.45
N LYS A 113 1.30 -10.77 16.71
CA LYS A 113 0.07 -11.45 17.18
C LYS A 113 -1.16 -10.55 17.29
N CYS A 114 -1.02 -9.26 17.02
CA CYS A 114 -2.10 -8.31 17.24
C CYS A 114 -2.98 -8.16 16.01
N ASP A 115 -4.29 -7.99 16.23
CA ASP A 115 -5.32 -7.73 15.21
C ASP A 115 -5.18 -6.37 14.48
N PHE A 116 -3.99 -5.77 14.55
CA PHE A 116 -3.81 -4.33 14.57
C PHE A 116 -2.61 -3.82 13.75
N THR A 117 -1.57 -4.64 13.48
CA THR A 117 -0.59 -4.39 12.38
C THR A 117 -0.96 -5.11 11.09
N SER A 118 -2.07 -5.85 11.12
CA SER A 118 -2.72 -6.45 9.97
C SER A 118 -4.04 -5.70 9.75
N LEU A 119 -4.55 -5.62 8.51
CA LEU A 119 -5.71 -4.77 8.22
C LEU A 119 -6.94 -5.31 8.97
N ILE A 120 -7.47 -4.55 9.93
CA ILE A 120 -8.47 -5.04 10.91
C ILE A 120 -9.64 -5.74 10.20
N PRO A 121 -10.09 -6.95 10.60
CA PRO A 121 -11.05 -7.76 9.82
C PRO A 121 -12.45 -7.15 9.74
N THR A 122 -12.78 -6.23 10.65
CA THR A 122 -14.04 -5.47 10.64
C THR A 122 -14.11 -4.43 9.53
N VAL A 123 -12.98 -4.10 8.87
CA VAL A 123 -12.94 -3.21 7.71
C VAL A 123 -13.15 -4.04 6.45
N LYS A 124 -14.35 -3.95 5.88
CA LYS A 124 -14.76 -4.63 4.64
C LYS A 124 -14.01 -4.06 3.42
N LEU A 125 -13.53 -4.95 2.55
CA LEU A 125 -12.66 -4.61 1.42
C LEU A 125 -13.39 -4.62 0.05
N MET A 126 -12.77 -3.98 -0.95
CA MET A 126 -13.19 -4.00 -2.37
C MET A 126 -13.62 -5.38 -2.90
N PRO A 127 -12.83 -6.47 -2.77
CA PRO A 127 -13.26 -7.81 -3.18
C PRO A 127 -14.57 -8.25 -2.51
N GLU A 128 -14.79 -7.99 -1.23
CA GLU A 128 -16.03 -8.35 -0.52
C GLU A 128 -17.25 -7.60 -1.07
N PHE A 129 -17.11 -6.29 -1.31
CA PHE A 129 -18.15 -5.47 -1.94
C PHE A 129 -18.49 -5.92 -3.37
N LEU A 130 -17.48 -6.36 -4.15
CA LEU A 130 -17.66 -6.85 -5.52
C LEU A 130 -18.21 -8.29 -5.56
N LYS A 131 -17.81 -9.16 -4.64
CA LYS A 131 -18.32 -10.54 -4.49
C LYS A 131 -19.83 -10.54 -4.17
N GLU A 132 -20.28 -9.66 -3.28
CA GLU A 132 -21.71 -9.39 -3.06
C GLU A 132 -22.44 -8.89 -4.31
N ALA A 133 -21.74 -8.18 -5.21
CA ALA A 133 -22.30 -7.73 -6.49
C ALA A 133 -22.27 -8.82 -7.60
N GLY A 134 -21.82 -10.04 -7.27
CA GLY A 134 -21.80 -11.22 -8.15
C GLY A 134 -20.49 -11.45 -8.91
N TYR A 135 -19.45 -10.68 -8.65
CA TYR A 135 -18.13 -10.88 -9.26
C TYR A 135 -17.51 -12.21 -8.86
N SER A 136 -16.72 -12.82 -9.74
CA SER A 136 -15.64 -13.75 -9.34
C SER A 136 -14.40 -12.91 -9.04
N THR A 137 -13.72 -13.17 -7.93
CA THR A 137 -12.72 -12.27 -7.35
C THR A 137 -11.38 -13.00 -7.17
N HIS A 138 -10.31 -12.49 -7.76
CA HIS A 138 -9.00 -13.16 -7.76
C HIS A 138 -7.87 -12.19 -7.42
N ALA A 139 -6.97 -12.61 -6.52
CA ALA A 139 -5.74 -11.91 -6.20
C ALA A 139 -4.54 -12.68 -6.76
N VAL A 140 -3.56 -11.99 -7.34
CA VAL A 140 -2.31 -12.60 -7.83
C VAL A 140 -1.12 -11.74 -7.38
N GLY A 141 -0.08 -12.38 -6.85
CA GLY A 141 1.13 -11.77 -6.31
C GLY A 141 0.97 -11.19 -4.90
N LYS A 142 1.50 -9.99 -4.66
CA LYS A 142 1.74 -9.40 -3.33
C LYS A 142 0.45 -9.01 -2.59
N TRP A 143 0.22 -9.61 -1.42
CA TRP A 143 -0.84 -9.18 -0.50
C TRP A 143 -0.41 -7.97 0.35
N HIS A 144 0.52 -8.17 1.28
CA HIS A 144 1.06 -7.17 2.21
C HIS A 144 -0.01 -6.38 3.00
N LEU A 145 -1.08 -7.06 3.47
CA LEU A 145 -2.07 -6.52 4.41
C LEU A 145 -2.22 -7.36 5.70
N GLY A 146 -1.28 -8.28 5.93
CA GLY A 146 -1.22 -9.14 7.12
C GLY A 146 -1.67 -10.58 6.87
N PHE A 147 -1.12 -11.50 7.66
CA PHE A 147 -1.37 -12.94 7.54
C PHE A 147 -1.22 -13.74 8.84
N PHE A 148 -1.03 -13.07 9.98
CA PHE A 148 -0.82 -13.68 11.32
C PHE A 148 -1.84 -14.79 11.65
N ARG A 149 -3.10 -14.58 11.28
CA ARG A 149 -4.18 -15.57 11.30
C ARG A 149 -4.82 -15.67 9.93
N LYS A 150 -5.46 -16.81 9.61
CA LYS A 150 -6.14 -17.03 8.32
C LYS A 150 -7.11 -15.90 7.94
N GLU A 151 -7.81 -15.29 8.91
CA GLU A 151 -8.76 -14.18 8.68
C GLU A 151 -8.14 -12.94 8.03
N TYR A 152 -6.81 -12.76 8.09
CA TYR A 152 -6.11 -11.64 7.46
C TYR A 152 -5.73 -11.91 6.00
N THR A 153 -5.72 -13.18 5.58
CA THR A 153 -5.28 -13.62 4.25
C THR A 153 -6.30 -13.28 3.15
N PRO A 154 -5.90 -13.20 1.86
CA PRO A 154 -6.77 -12.68 0.79
C PRO A 154 -8.08 -13.47 0.61
N THR A 155 -8.05 -14.79 0.76
CA THR A 155 -9.20 -15.68 0.56
C THR A 155 -10.27 -15.57 1.65
N TYR A 156 -9.87 -15.17 2.87
CA TYR A 156 -10.79 -14.80 3.94
C TYR A 156 -11.25 -13.34 3.82
N ARG A 157 -10.47 -12.49 3.12
CA ARG A 157 -10.74 -11.07 2.88
C ARG A 157 -11.34 -10.78 1.51
N GLY A 158 -12.28 -11.64 1.14
CA GLY A 158 -13.19 -11.45 0.02
C GLY A 158 -12.81 -12.14 -1.27
N PHE A 159 -11.53 -12.44 -1.53
CA PHE A 159 -11.15 -13.10 -2.78
C PHE A 159 -11.69 -14.54 -2.85
N ASP A 160 -12.04 -15.01 -4.05
CA ASP A 160 -12.39 -16.42 -4.34
C ASP A 160 -11.14 -17.27 -4.58
N SER A 161 -10.01 -16.66 -4.97
CA SER A 161 -8.70 -17.32 -4.97
C SER A 161 -7.52 -16.34 -4.81
N HIS A 162 -6.38 -16.83 -4.32
CA HIS A 162 -5.08 -16.17 -4.30
C HIS A 162 -3.99 -17.05 -4.92
N TYR A 163 -2.98 -16.44 -5.54
CA TYR A 163 -1.73 -17.10 -5.88
C TYR A 163 -0.59 -16.09 -5.82
N GLY A 164 0.39 -16.31 -4.95
CA GLY A 164 1.44 -15.33 -4.68
C GLY A 164 1.95 -15.43 -3.25
N TYR A 165 2.23 -14.28 -2.64
CA TYR A 165 2.91 -14.19 -1.35
C TYR A 165 2.26 -13.16 -0.42
N TRP A 166 2.51 -13.28 0.89
CA TRP A 166 1.83 -12.48 1.91
C TRP A 166 2.64 -11.30 2.44
N ASN A 167 3.98 -11.40 2.43
CA ASN A 167 4.90 -10.41 2.99
C ASN A 167 5.11 -9.15 2.13
N GLY A 168 6.00 -8.27 2.61
CA GLY A 168 6.33 -7.00 1.97
C GLY A 168 7.31 -7.08 0.80
N TYR A 169 8.08 -8.16 0.68
CA TYR A 169 8.95 -8.49 -0.45
C TYR A 169 9.36 -9.96 -0.34
N GLN A 170 10.02 -10.48 -1.37
CA GLN A 170 10.67 -11.80 -1.38
C GLN A 170 11.69 -11.84 -2.53
N ASP A 171 12.48 -12.90 -2.59
CA ASP A 171 13.28 -13.25 -3.76
C ASP A 171 12.39 -13.54 -5.00
N TYR A 172 12.87 -13.13 -6.17
CA TYR A 172 12.15 -13.30 -7.43
C TYR A 172 12.14 -14.74 -7.96
N TYR A 173 13.01 -15.62 -7.48
CA TYR A 173 13.19 -17.00 -7.97
C TYR A 173 13.06 -18.05 -6.84
N ASP A 174 13.77 -17.90 -5.72
CA ASP A 174 13.73 -18.85 -4.60
C ASP A 174 12.47 -18.68 -3.72
N HIS A 175 11.76 -17.56 -3.89
CA HIS A 175 10.51 -17.15 -3.21
C HIS A 175 10.54 -17.20 -1.69
N SER A 176 11.72 -16.98 -1.13
CA SER A 176 11.89 -16.76 0.30
C SER A 176 11.96 -15.26 0.62
N MET A 177 11.67 -14.95 1.87
CA MET A 177 11.84 -13.64 2.47
C MET A 177 12.73 -13.79 3.71
N LEU A 178 13.70 -12.89 3.82
CA LEU A 178 14.60 -12.77 4.97
C LEU A 178 14.12 -11.63 5.87
N ALA A 179 13.78 -11.94 7.12
CA ALA A 179 13.53 -10.94 8.16
C ALA A 179 14.67 -10.98 9.19
N THR A 180 15.06 -9.84 9.76
CA THR A 180 16.07 -9.78 10.83
C THR A 180 15.43 -9.37 12.15
N HIS A 181 15.83 -10.03 13.24
CA HIS A 181 15.26 -9.78 14.56
C HIS A 181 16.32 -9.70 15.66
N LYS A 182 16.12 -8.86 16.68
CA LYS A 182 17.07 -8.71 17.80
C LYS A 182 16.60 -9.45 19.06
N SER A 183 17.52 -10.09 19.76
CA SER A 183 17.27 -10.94 20.94
C SER A 183 16.36 -10.32 22.02
N ASP A 184 15.28 -11.04 22.38
CA ASP A 184 14.34 -10.89 23.52
C ASP A 184 13.66 -9.53 23.77
N GLU A 185 14.11 -8.45 23.14
CA GLU A 185 13.35 -7.22 22.93
C GLU A 185 13.46 -6.80 21.47
N PHE A 186 12.36 -6.32 20.90
CA PHE A 186 12.17 -6.14 19.46
C PHE A 186 12.79 -4.83 18.95
N TYR A 187 13.53 -4.91 17.83
CA TYR A 187 14.10 -3.77 17.10
C TYR A 187 14.15 -4.06 15.61
N HIS A 188 13.96 -3.03 14.77
CA HIS A 188 14.43 -3.02 13.38
C HIS A 188 15.75 -2.24 13.28
N VAL A 189 16.59 -2.57 12.30
CA VAL A 189 17.84 -1.83 12.06
C VAL A 189 17.56 -0.60 11.19
N THR A 190 17.16 0.50 11.82
CA THR A 190 17.20 1.84 11.21
C THR A 190 18.29 2.66 11.89
N THR A 191 19.53 2.36 11.53
CA THR A 191 20.75 3.01 12.02
C THR A 191 20.92 4.41 11.43
N ASP A 192 21.35 5.35 12.27
CA ASP A 192 21.71 6.71 11.85
C ASP A 192 22.94 6.76 10.92
N ALA A 193 23.22 7.94 10.36
CA ALA A 193 24.33 8.14 9.43
C ALA A 193 25.72 7.82 10.04
N SER A 194 25.89 7.93 11.36
CA SER A 194 27.11 7.52 12.07
C SER A 194 27.27 5.99 12.14
N SER A 195 26.17 5.24 12.07
CA SER A 195 26.17 3.77 12.09
C SER A 195 25.97 3.14 10.71
N TYR A 196 25.55 3.88 9.68
CA TYR A 196 25.57 3.44 8.27
C TYR A 196 26.98 3.01 7.82
N VAL A 197 27.99 3.85 8.09
CA VAL A 197 29.42 3.55 7.80
C VAL A 197 29.90 2.31 8.57
N LEU A 198 29.34 2.06 9.76
CA LEU A 198 29.72 0.93 10.59
C LEU A 198 29.09 -0.39 10.10
N VAL A 199 27.80 -0.38 9.76
CA VAL A 199 27.07 -1.58 9.29
C VAL A 199 27.49 -1.96 7.87
N GLU A 200 27.53 -1.01 6.94
CA GLU A 200 27.92 -1.30 5.55
C GLU A 200 29.39 -1.74 5.46
N GLY A 201 30.27 -1.14 6.26
CA GLY A 201 31.67 -1.55 6.38
C GLY A 201 31.88 -2.92 7.05
N ILE A 202 30.95 -3.37 7.90
CA ILE A 202 30.98 -4.71 8.50
C ILE A 202 30.43 -5.76 7.54
N LEU A 203 29.34 -5.47 6.83
CA LEU A 203 28.78 -6.38 5.82
C LEU A 203 29.78 -6.58 4.67
N LYS A 204 30.31 -5.50 4.07
CA LYS A 204 31.30 -5.60 2.99
C LYS A 204 32.53 -6.43 3.40
N ALA A 205 33.00 -6.28 4.65
CA ALA A 205 34.14 -7.05 5.18
C ALA A 205 33.86 -8.55 5.39
N PHE A 206 32.60 -9.00 5.40
CA PHE A 206 32.24 -10.43 5.47
C PHE A 206 32.18 -11.11 4.10
N TYR A 207 31.82 -10.37 3.05
CA TYR A 207 31.67 -10.91 1.68
C TYR A 207 32.88 -10.64 0.77
N SER A 208 33.76 -9.68 1.08
CA SER A 208 34.87 -9.29 0.20
C SER A 208 36.14 -10.15 0.36
N THR A 209 36.09 -11.43 -0.05
CA THR A 209 37.34 -12.14 -0.40
C THR A 209 37.76 -11.75 -1.82
N ASN A 210 38.78 -10.89 -1.92
CA ASN A 210 39.43 -10.38 -3.14
C ASN A 210 38.64 -9.37 -3.98
N PHE A 211 38.70 -8.09 -3.61
CA PHE A 211 39.04 -6.99 -4.55
C PHE A 211 39.54 -5.76 -3.75
N GLU A 212 40.67 -5.17 -4.15
CA GLU A 212 41.25 -4.01 -3.46
C GLU A 212 40.92 -2.69 -4.19
N CYS A 213 40.37 -1.72 -3.44
CA CYS A 213 40.83 -0.32 -3.44
C CYS A 213 40.21 0.47 -2.27
N TYR A 214 41.02 1.25 -1.58
CA TYR A 214 40.62 2.24 -0.55
C TYR A 214 40.16 3.55 -1.24
N CYS A 215 39.50 4.53 -0.60
CA CYS A 215 39.65 5.01 0.77
C CYS A 215 38.36 5.59 1.39
N LEU A 216 38.12 5.28 2.66
CA LEU A 216 37.45 6.16 3.63
C LEU A 216 38.27 6.16 4.93
N SER A 217 38.41 7.31 5.57
CA SER A 217 39.20 7.47 6.81
C SER A 217 38.50 6.82 8.00
N THR A 218 39.17 5.88 8.66
CA THR A 218 38.59 5.04 9.72
C THR A 218 38.37 5.78 11.04
N ILE A 219 37.15 5.69 11.58
CA ILE A 219 36.89 5.86 13.01
C ILE A 219 37.23 4.53 13.69
N ASP A 220 38.20 4.52 14.61
CA ASP A 220 38.60 3.30 15.32
C ASP A 220 37.66 2.99 16.49
N LEU A 221 36.66 2.14 16.21
CA LEU A 221 35.79 1.54 17.22
C LEU A 221 36.26 0.13 17.58
N SER A 222 36.43 -0.10 18.89
CA SER A 222 37.07 -1.29 19.44
C SER A 222 36.38 -2.60 19.05
N SER A 223 37.19 -3.66 18.95
CA SER A 223 36.76 -5.01 18.53
C SER A 223 35.66 -5.62 19.41
N SER A 224 35.56 -5.24 20.68
CA SER A 224 34.53 -5.75 21.61
C SER A 224 33.12 -5.24 21.31
N LEU A 225 32.97 -3.98 20.85
CA LEU A 225 31.66 -3.46 20.46
C LEU A 225 31.10 -4.21 19.24
N LYS A 226 31.97 -4.51 18.26
CA LYS A 226 31.60 -5.16 17.00
C LYS A 226 31.00 -6.55 17.23
N SER A 227 31.65 -7.39 18.05
CA SER A 227 31.13 -8.74 18.34
C SER A 227 29.87 -8.74 19.22
N THR A 228 29.74 -7.77 20.13
CA THR A 228 28.63 -7.71 21.11
C THR A 228 27.31 -7.25 20.48
N VAL A 229 27.36 -6.40 19.45
CA VAL A 229 26.15 -5.95 18.72
C VAL A 229 25.71 -6.98 17.67
N LEU A 230 26.65 -7.57 16.92
CA LEU A 230 26.34 -8.53 15.85
C LEU A 230 25.77 -9.85 16.36
N SER A 231 26.24 -10.33 17.53
CA SER A 231 25.78 -11.60 18.12
C SER A 231 24.34 -11.57 18.66
N GLN A 232 23.62 -10.46 18.49
CA GLN A 232 22.24 -10.27 18.97
C GLN A 232 21.18 -10.23 17.86
N LEU A 233 21.59 -10.18 16.58
CA LEU A 233 20.66 -10.24 15.44
C LEU A 233 20.58 -11.68 14.91
N VAL A 234 19.38 -12.25 14.95
CA VAL A 234 19.09 -13.57 14.36
C VAL A 234 18.30 -13.34 13.07
N PRO A 235 18.85 -13.74 11.90
CA PRO A 235 18.12 -13.74 10.64
C PRO A 235 17.13 -14.92 10.59
N TYR A 236 15.98 -14.65 9.98
CA TYR A 236 14.86 -15.56 9.80
C TYR A 236 14.54 -15.64 8.31
N LYS A 237 15.06 -16.67 7.63
CA LYS A 237 14.73 -16.95 6.22
C LYS A 237 13.54 -17.90 6.17
N GLY A 238 12.51 -17.57 5.39
CA GLY A 238 11.33 -18.42 5.22
C GLY A 238 10.69 -18.29 3.84
N TYR A 239 10.10 -19.37 3.34
CA TYR A 239 9.39 -19.43 2.06
C TYR A 239 7.99 -18.79 2.13
N ASP A 240 7.56 -18.08 1.09
CA ASP A 240 6.25 -17.38 1.04
C ASP A 240 5.48 -17.51 -0.30
N MET A 241 5.78 -18.48 -1.18
CA MET A 241 4.90 -18.73 -2.34
C MET A 241 3.78 -19.72 -2.01
N ARG A 242 2.54 -19.39 -2.37
CA ARG A 242 1.37 -20.24 -2.14
C ARG A 242 0.26 -20.08 -3.18
N ARG A 243 -0.62 -21.08 -3.22
CA ARG A 243 -1.92 -21.07 -3.87
C ARG A 243 -2.99 -21.15 -2.79
N ASP A 244 -3.81 -20.10 -2.70
CA ASP A 244 -4.80 -19.89 -1.64
C ASP A 244 -4.17 -19.89 -0.23
N LEU A 245 -4.10 -21.04 0.44
CA LEU A 245 -3.37 -21.24 1.69
C LEU A 245 -2.16 -22.18 1.53
N ASP A 246 -2.17 -23.04 0.50
CA ASP A 246 -1.25 -24.16 0.32
C ASP A 246 0.07 -23.70 -0.33
N LEU A 247 1.20 -24.05 0.27
CA LEU A 247 2.54 -23.66 -0.19
C LEU A 247 2.85 -24.27 -1.56
N ASP A 248 3.35 -23.46 -2.51
CA ASP A 248 3.65 -23.89 -3.88
C ASP A 248 5.15 -23.92 -4.21
N TYR A 249 5.86 -24.85 -3.57
CA TYR A 249 7.25 -25.18 -3.90
C TYR A 249 7.47 -25.59 -5.37
N SER A 250 6.43 -25.95 -6.14
CA SER A 250 6.58 -26.47 -7.50
C SER A 250 7.05 -25.43 -8.52
N ASN A 251 6.93 -24.14 -8.18
CA ASN A 251 7.38 -23.03 -9.01
C ASN A 251 8.69 -22.37 -8.52
N GLN A 252 9.35 -22.92 -7.49
CA GLN A 252 10.65 -22.42 -7.04
C GLN A 252 11.69 -22.48 -8.17
N GLY A 253 12.49 -21.43 -8.32
CA GLY A 253 13.43 -21.22 -9.41
C GLY A 253 12.84 -20.54 -10.66
N ARG A 254 11.54 -20.20 -10.67
CA ARG A 254 10.91 -19.45 -11.78
C ARG A 254 10.72 -17.98 -11.41
N TYR A 255 10.88 -17.09 -12.38
CA TYR A 255 10.78 -15.64 -12.15
C TYR A 255 9.35 -15.22 -11.74
N SER A 256 9.19 -14.56 -10.59
CA SER A 256 7.88 -14.27 -9.97
C SER A 256 6.97 -13.41 -10.85
N THR A 257 7.52 -12.48 -11.62
CA THR A 257 6.75 -11.65 -12.57
C THR A 257 6.09 -12.51 -13.65
N ASP A 258 6.78 -13.54 -14.13
CA ASP A 258 6.27 -14.47 -15.14
C ASP A 258 5.23 -15.40 -14.51
N LEU A 259 5.45 -15.89 -13.28
CA LEU A 259 4.46 -16.67 -12.52
C LEU A 259 3.13 -15.93 -12.31
N PHE A 260 3.19 -14.66 -11.93
CA PHE A 260 1.98 -13.85 -11.73
C PHE A 260 1.29 -13.51 -13.06
N THR A 261 2.05 -13.40 -14.15
CA THR A 261 1.52 -13.24 -15.52
C THR A 261 0.81 -14.51 -15.99
N ASP A 262 1.47 -15.67 -15.88
CA ASP A 262 0.93 -16.98 -16.24
C ASP A 262 -0.40 -17.24 -15.52
N GLU A 263 -0.46 -17.02 -14.21
CA GLU A 263 -1.67 -17.24 -13.42
C GLU A 263 -2.79 -16.24 -13.79
N ALA A 264 -2.48 -14.95 -13.97
CA ALA A 264 -3.46 -13.96 -14.41
C ALA A 264 -4.07 -14.33 -15.78
N VAL A 265 -3.22 -14.74 -16.73
CA VAL A 265 -3.63 -15.22 -18.05
C VAL A 265 -4.46 -16.50 -17.93
N ARG A 266 -4.04 -17.46 -17.08
CA ARG A 266 -4.78 -18.71 -16.82
C ARG A 266 -6.16 -18.44 -16.23
N LEU A 267 -6.28 -17.54 -15.26
CA LEU A 267 -7.54 -17.13 -14.65
C LEU A 267 -8.48 -16.51 -15.70
N ILE A 268 -7.99 -15.56 -16.50
CA ILE A 268 -8.77 -14.95 -17.59
C ILE A 268 -9.22 -16.01 -18.60
N GLN A 269 -8.31 -16.89 -19.06
CA GLN A 269 -8.63 -17.93 -20.04
C GLN A 269 -9.63 -18.97 -19.50
N THR A 270 -9.58 -19.31 -18.21
CA THR A 270 -10.48 -20.31 -17.59
C THR A 270 -11.81 -19.74 -17.08
N HIS A 271 -11.91 -18.42 -16.89
CA HIS A 271 -13.09 -17.74 -16.31
C HIS A 271 -14.43 -18.06 -16.99
N ASP A 272 -15.51 -18.10 -16.19
CA ASP A 272 -16.88 -18.13 -16.71
C ASP A 272 -17.35 -16.71 -17.06
N SER A 273 -17.22 -16.34 -18.33
CA SER A 273 -17.62 -15.03 -18.86
C SER A 273 -19.10 -14.68 -18.68
N ARG A 274 -19.95 -15.53 -18.09
CA ARG A 274 -21.29 -15.16 -17.61
C ARG A 274 -21.24 -14.27 -16.36
N ARG A 275 -20.26 -14.46 -15.47
CA ARG A 275 -20.00 -13.59 -14.31
C ARG A 275 -18.98 -12.49 -14.70
N PRO A 276 -19.03 -11.30 -14.08
CA PRO A 276 -17.94 -10.33 -14.20
C PRO A 276 -16.74 -10.79 -13.35
N MET A 277 -15.53 -10.52 -13.82
CA MET A 277 -14.28 -10.78 -13.10
C MET A 277 -13.80 -9.53 -12.35
N PHE A 278 -13.27 -9.70 -11.14
CA PHE A 278 -12.36 -8.77 -10.48
C PHE A 278 -11.01 -9.47 -10.34
N LEU A 279 -9.98 -8.90 -10.95
CA LEU A 279 -8.60 -9.40 -10.87
C LEU A 279 -7.70 -8.31 -10.30
N TYR A 280 -7.11 -8.58 -9.15
CA TYR A 280 -6.08 -7.76 -8.51
C TYR A 280 -4.73 -8.45 -8.73
N LEU A 281 -4.01 -8.02 -9.77
CA LEU A 281 -2.67 -8.49 -10.11
C LEU A 281 -1.66 -7.50 -9.53
N SER A 282 -1.09 -7.80 -8.37
CA SER A 282 0.01 -7.02 -7.79
C SER A 282 1.33 -7.75 -7.98
N HIS A 283 2.16 -7.26 -8.89
CA HIS A 283 3.50 -7.79 -9.04
C HIS A 283 4.37 -7.49 -7.80
N LEU A 284 5.49 -8.23 -7.68
CA LEU A 284 6.68 -7.78 -6.94
C LEU A 284 7.48 -6.76 -7.77
N ALA A 285 7.37 -6.80 -9.10
CA ALA A 285 8.11 -5.89 -9.96
C ALA A 285 7.62 -4.43 -9.88
N PRO A 286 8.53 -3.45 -9.87
CA PRO A 286 10.00 -3.56 -9.80
C PRO A 286 10.62 -3.31 -8.40
N HIS A 287 10.03 -3.80 -7.31
CA HIS A 287 10.61 -3.74 -5.94
C HIS A 287 11.92 -4.55 -5.88
N ALA A 288 12.84 -4.17 -4.98
CA ALA A 288 14.06 -4.94 -4.73
C ALA A 288 13.75 -6.38 -4.26
N GLY A 289 14.64 -7.32 -4.61
CA GLY A 289 14.59 -8.74 -4.25
C GLY A 289 15.03 -9.02 -2.80
N ASN A 290 16.05 -9.86 -2.62
CA ASN A 290 16.58 -10.22 -1.30
C ASN A 290 17.72 -9.26 -0.85
N GLU A 291 18.33 -9.49 0.32
CA GLU A 291 19.40 -8.63 0.87
C GLU A 291 20.80 -8.87 0.26
N ASP A 292 21.11 -10.09 -0.16
CA ASP A 292 22.36 -10.47 -0.85
C ASP A 292 22.30 -10.12 -2.35
N ASP A 293 21.12 -10.25 -2.96
CA ASP A 293 20.84 -10.01 -4.39
C ASP A 293 19.51 -9.23 -4.55
N PRO A 294 19.55 -7.88 -4.46
CA PRO A 294 18.36 -7.04 -4.56
C PRO A 294 17.91 -6.75 -6.01
N PHE A 295 18.71 -7.07 -7.03
CA PHE A 295 18.44 -6.71 -8.43
C PHE A 295 18.27 -7.97 -9.29
N GLN A 296 17.03 -8.42 -9.45
CA GLN A 296 16.74 -9.73 -10.03
C GLN A 296 15.87 -9.62 -11.27
N ALA A 297 16.40 -10.01 -12.43
CA ALA A 297 15.66 -10.20 -13.68
C ALA A 297 16.31 -11.30 -14.53
N PRO A 298 15.62 -11.85 -15.56
CA PRO A 298 16.23 -12.82 -16.47
C PRO A 298 17.31 -12.17 -17.36
N ASP A 299 18.47 -12.83 -17.51
CA ASP A 299 19.64 -12.33 -18.24
C ASP A 299 19.32 -11.87 -19.68
N GLU A 300 18.45 -12.61 -20.38
CA GLU A 300 18.06 -12.29 -21.75
C GLU A 300 17.17 -11.05 -21.87
N GLU A 301 16.63 -10.57 -20.74
CA GLU A 301 15.97 -9.27 -20.62
C GLU A 301 16.98 -8.16 -20.28
N VAL A 302 17.91 -8.40 -19.34
CA VAL A 302 19.00 -7.47 -18.97
C VAL A 302 19.86 -7.11 -20.18
N ALA A 303 20.14 -8.10 -21.04
CA ALA A 303 20.89 -7.95 -22.28
C ALA A 303 20.25 -6.98 -23.31
N LYS A 304 18.98 -6.56 -23.12
CA LYS A 304 18.30 -5.59 -24.00
C LYS A 304 18.57 -4.13 -23.63
N PHE A 305 19.28 -3.87 -22.54
CA PHE A 305 19.57 -2.54 -22.02
C PHE A 305 21.07 -2.15 -22.00
N PRO A 306 21.87 -2.48 -23.04
CA PRO A 306 23.31 -2.19 -23.03
C PRO A 306 23.65 -0.68 -23.10
N HIS A 307 22.65 0.17 -23.31
CA HIS A 307 22.75 1.64 -23.28
C HIS A 307 22.58 2.26 -21.88
N ILE A 308 22.33 1.45 -20.85
CA ILE A 308 22.31 1.88 -19.45
C ILE A 308 23.64 1.47 -18.85
N ASP A 309 24.50 2.43 -18.48
CA ASP A 309 25.86 2.15 -17.99
C ASP A 309 25.87 1.53 -16.59
N ASP A 310 25.03 2.03 -15.67
CA ASP A 310 24.85 1.45 -14.33
C ASP A 310 24.24 0.03 -14.44
N PRO A 311 24.95 -1.03 -14.00
CA PRO A 311 24.43 -2.40 -14.05
C PRO A 311 23.20 -2.60 -13.16
N GLU A 312 23.07 -1.89 -12.04
CA GLU A 312 21.93 -2.05 -11.13
C GLU A 312 20.65 -1.45 -11.76
N ARG A 313 20.74 -0.22 -12.30
CA ARG A 313 19.70 0.36 -13.16
C ARG A 313 19.40 -0.49 -14.39
N ARG A 314 20.40 -1.15 -14.99
CA ARG A 314 20.21 -2.04 -16.16
C ARG A 314 19.33 -3.24 -15.83
N VAL A 315 19.51 -3.84 -14.65
CA VAL A 315 18.63 -4.92 -14.18
C VAL A 315 17.25 -4.39 -13.81
N TYR A 316 17.15 -3.23 -13.15
CA TYR A 316 15.86 -2.56 -12.90
C TYR A 316 15.05 -2.33 -14.19
N ALA A 317 15.70 -1.87 -15.25
CA ALA A 317 15.06 -1.69 -16.56
C ALA A 317 14.51 -3.00 -17.13
N ALA A 318 15.17 -4.14 -16.88
CA ALA A 318 14.66 -5.46 -17.24
C ALA A 318 13.48 -5.91 -16.37
N MET A 319 13.48 -5.60 -15.07
CA MET A 319 12.33 -5.84 -14.16
C MET A 319 11.08 -5.11 -14.67
N VAL A 320 11.22 -3.82 -15.02
CA VAL A 320 10.16 -3.01 -15.63
C VAL A 320 9.76 -3.51 -17.02
N SER A 321 10.70 -4.02 -17.83
CA SER A 321 10.41 -4.63 -19.14
C SER A 321 9.56 -5.90 -19.04
N ARG A 322 9.77 -6.74 -18.02
CA ARG A 322 8.89 -7.90 -17.75
C ARG A 322 7.50 -7.48 -17.27
N LEU A 323 7.41 -6.43 -16.45
CA LEU A 323 6.13 -5.84 -16.05
C LEU A 323 5.35 -5.29 -17.28
N ASP A 324 6.03 -4.63 -18.22
CA ASP A 324 5.43 -4.19 -19.48
C ASP A 324 4.91 -5.37 -20.34
N GLN A 325 5.71 -6.45 -20.44
CA GLN A 325 5.29 -7.67 -21.13
C GLN A 325 4.04 -8.30 -20.49
N SER A 326 3.95 -8.30 -19.16
CA SER A 326 2.77 -8.77 -18.42
C SER A 326 1.50 -8.01 -18.80
N VAL A 327 1.56 -6.67 -18.83
CA VAL A 327 0.43 -5.83 -19.28
C VAL A 327 0.01 -6.21 -20.70
N GLY A 328 0.96 -6.49 -21.59
CA GLY A 328 0.69 -6.99 -22.94
C GLY A 328 -0.07 -8.33 -22.94
N GLU A 329 0.41 -9.32 -22.19
CA GLU A 329 -0.24 -10.65 -22.12
C GLU A 329 -1.64 -10.59 -21.50
N VAL A 330 -1.82 -9.82 -20.42
CA VAL A 330 -3.13 -9.65 -19.74
C VAL A 330 -4.16 -9.00 -20.66
N VAL A 331 -3.77 -7.93 -21.38
CA VAL A 331 -4.66 -7.25 -22.35
C VAL A 331 -5.01 -8.18 -23.52
N THR A 332 -4.06 -8.95 -24.04
CA THR A 332 -4.33 -9.96 -25.08
C THR A 332 -5.20 -11.12 -24.57
N ALA A 333 -5.00 -11.60 -23.34
CA ALA A 333 -5.83 -12.66 -22.76
C ALA A 333 -7.29 -12.23 -22.66
N LEU A 334 -7.55 -11.01 -22.16
CA LEU A 334 -8.89 -10.42 -22.12
C LEU A 334 -9.52 -10.30 -23.52
N ARG A 335 -8.72 -9.98 -24.54
CA ARG A 335 -9.20 -9.91 -25.93
C ARG A 335 -9.57 -11.28 -26.47
N THR A 336 -8.67 -12.25 -26.34
CA THR A 336 -8.83 -13.62 -26.85
C THR A 336 -10.02 -14.33 -26.19
N LYS A 337 -10.23 -14.09 -24.89
CA LYS A 337 -11.39 -14.58 -24.13
C LYS A 337 -12.72 -13.89 -24.48
N GLY A 338 -12.69 -12.77 -25.21
CA GLY A 338 -13.88 -11.97 -25.51
C GLY A 338 -14.45 -11.23 -24.29
N MET A 339 -13.58 -10.76 -23.41
CA MET A 339 -13.93 -9.97 -22.21
C MET A 339 -13.56 -8.48 -22.34
N LEU A 340 -12.54 -8.16 -23.14
CA LEU A 340 -11.93 -6.82 -23.22
C LEU A 340 -12.91 -5.70 -23.65
N ASP A 341 -13.93 -6.01 -24.47
CA ASP A 341 -14.94 -5.03 -24.89
C ASP A 341 -15.96 -4.68 -23.79
N ASN A 342 -15.83 -5.26 -22.59
CA ASN A 342 -16.51 -4.83 -21.37
C ASN A 342 -15.59 -5.00 -20.13
N SER A 343 -14.39 -4.42 -20.19
CA SER A 343 -13.43 -4.38 -19.07
C SER A 343 -13.07 -2.95 -18.67
N ILE A 344 -12.63 -2.77 -17.42
CA ILE A 344 -11.88 -1.60 -16.95
C ILE A 344 -10.51 -2.12 -16.52
N ILE A 345 -9.44 -1.50 -17.03
CA ILE A 345 -8.06 -1.84 -16.71
C ILE A 345 -7.41 -0.62 -16.08
N VAL A 346 -6.92 -0.76 -14.85
CA VAL A 346 -6.13 0.26 -14.14
C VAL A 346 -4.71 -0.26 -14.03
N PHE A 347 -3.74 0.53 -14.46
CA PHE A 347 -2.31 0.30 -14.21
C PHE A 347 -1.81 1.41 -13.30
N MET A 348 -1.12 1.07 -12.20
CA MET A 348 -0.55 2.07 -11.28
C MET A 348 0.59 1.50 -10.42
N SER A 349 1.40 2.38 -9.83
CA SER A 349 2.31 2.04 -8.72
C SER A 349 1.61 2.18 -7.37
N ASP A 350 2.11 1.51 -6.32
CA ASP A 350 1.66 1.72 -4.94
C ASP A 350 2.40 2.85 -4.20
N ASN A 351 3.65 3.15 -4.53
CA ASN A 351 4.41 4.33 -4.10
C ASN A 351 5.44 4.75 -5.16
N GLY A 352 6.12 5.89 -4.96
CA GLY A 352 7.33 6.22 -5.72
C GLY A 352 8.48 5.22 -5.47
N ALA A 353 9.51 5.23 -6.30
CA ALA A 353 10.63 4.29 -6.18
C ALA A 353 11.57 4.63 -5.00
N PRO A 354 12.20 3.65 -4.33
CA PRO A 354 13.39 3.85 -3.50
C PRO A 354 14.65 3.85 -4.38
N THR A 355 15.11 5.04 -4.76
CA THR A 355 16.30 5.18 -5.63
C THR A 355 17.60 4.72 -4.96
N PHE A 356 17.70 4.84 -3.64
CA PHE A 356 18.87 4.48 -2.83
C PHE A 356 18.44 4.03 -1.42
N GLY A 357 19.39 3.54 -0.62
CA GLY A 357 19.12 3.11 0.76
C GLY A 357 18.53 1.70 0.86
N VAL A 358 17.76 1.45 1.93
CA VAL A 358 17.20 0.12 2.23
C VAL A 358 16.12 -0.24 1.20
N HIS A 359 16.20 -1.46 0.65
CA HIS A 359 15.40 -1.92 -0.50
C HIS A 359 15.51 -1.02 -1.75
N SER A 360 16.64 -0.33 -1.94
CA SER A 360 16.96 0.41 -3.16
C SER A 360 16.75 -0.43 -4.41
N ASN A 361 15.87 0.00 -5.30
CA ASN A 361 15.64 -0.65 -6.60
C ASN A 361 16.26 0.12 -7.77
N ARG A 362 16.94 1.26 -7.54
CA ARG A 362 17.44 2.19 -8.57
C ARG A 362 16.34 2.77 -9.49
N GLY A 363 15.06 2.69 -9.10
CA GLY A 363 13.98 3.43 -9.75
C GLY A 363 14.17 4.94 -9.62
N SER A 364 13.55 5.70 -10.53
CA SER A 364 13.72 7.15 -10.67
C SER A 364 12.40 7.89 -10.55
N ASN A 365 12.37 8.89 -9.67
CA ASN A 365 11.21 9.77 -9.49
C ASN A 365 11.38 11.11 -10.22
N TRP A 366 12.46 11.27 -10.98
CA TRP A 366 12.84 12.50 -11.66
C TRP A 366 11.72 13.06 -12.58
N PRO A 367 11.55 14.39 -12.69
CA PRO A 367 12.22 15.46 -11.93
C PRO A 367 11.54 15.77 -10.59
N LEU A 368 10.63 14.92 -10.08
CA LEU A 368 9.96 15.16 -8.81
C LEU A 368 10.94 15.09 -7.64
N ARG A 369 10.61 15.78 -6.56
CA ARG A 369 11.39 15.81 -5.33
C ARG A 369 11.12 14.57 -4.48
N GLY A 370 12.11 14.07 -3.78
CA GLY A 370 12.00 12.92 -2.88
C GLY A 370 11.81 11.57 -3.58
N MET A 371 11.49 10.58 -2.77
CA MET A 371 11.37 9.17 -3.16
C MET A 371 10.41 8.40 -2.22
N LYS A 372 10.33 7.06 -2.31
CA LYS A 372 9.64 6.20 -1.32
C LYS A 372 9.90 6.65 0.13
N GLU A 373 8.92 6.50 1.02
CA GLU A 373 8.90 7.00 2.42
C GLU A 373 8.82 8.53 2.59
N SER A 374 9.00 9.34 1.54
CA SER A 374 9.08 10.80 1.69
C SER A 374 7.75 11.53 1.41
N PRO A 375 7.48 12.68 2.06
CA PRO A 375 6.25 13.47 1.84
C PRO A 375 6.20 14.21 0.49
N TRP A 376 7.31 14.24 -0.23
CA TRP A 376 7.49 14.97 -1.49
C TRP A 376 6.80 14.28 -2.66
N GLU A 377 6.58 15.00 -3.77
CA GLU A 377 5.84 14.49 -4.93
C GLU A 377 6.42 13.17 -5.48
N GLY A 378 7.74 12.97 -5.47
CA GLY A 378 8.40 11.74 -5.87
C GLY A 378 8.22 10.55 -4.92
N GLY A 379 7.64 10.75 -3.74
CA GLY A 379 7.15 9.67 -2.86
C GLY A 379 5.67 9.36 -3.05
N VAL A 380 4.83 10.41 -3.16
CA VAL A 380 3.36 10.30 -3.08
C VAL A 380 2.61 10.44 -4.42
N ARG A 381 3.24 10.91 -5.50
CA ARG A 381 2.59 11.08 -6.81
C ARG A 381 2.83 9.83 -7.66
N GLY A 382 1.92 8.88 -7.58
CA GLY A 382 2.06 7.57 -8.22
C GLY A 382 1.91 7.64 -9.74
N VAL A 383 2.71 6.84 -10.45
CA VAL A 383 2.44 6.50 -11.87
C VAL A 383 1.06 5.85 -11.94
N ALA A 384 0.15 6.37 -12.78
CA ALA A 384 -1.15 5.74 -13.01
C ALA A 384 -1.76 6.05 -14.39
N ALA A 385 -2.42 5.04 -14.95
CA ALA A 385 -3.22 5.14 -16.18
C ALA A 385 -4.46 4.24 -16.09
N VAL A 386 -5.56 4.67 -16.71
CA VAL A 386 -6.80 3.89 -16.78
C VAL A 386 -7.29 3.77 -18.22
N TRP A 387 -7.67 2.56 -18.61
CA TRP A 387 -8.21 2.24 -19.92
C TRP A 387 -9.52 1.47 -19.78
N SER A 388 -10.54 1.87 -20.54
CA SER A 388 -11.78 1.10 -20.68
C SER A 388 -12.57 1.51 -21.91
N PRO A 389 -13.25 0.57 -22.60
CA PRO A 389 -14.35 0.88 -23.51
C PRO A 389 -15.50 1.72 -22.90
N LEU A 390 -15.62 1.82 -21.58
CA LEU A 390 -16.70 2.55 -20.93
C LEU A 390 -16.40 4.05 -20.68
N LEU A 391 -15.24 4.53 -21.17
CA LEU A 391 -14.85 5.94 -21.11
C LEU A 391 -15.40 6.72 -22.30
N ALA A 392 -16.20 7.77 -22.05
CA ALA A 392 -16.73 8.64 -23.09
C ALA A 392 -15.66 9.56 -23.72
N LYS A 393 -14.55 9.82 -23.02
CA LYS A 393 -13.38 10.59 -23.50
C LYS A 393 -12.06 9.89 -23.15
N THR A 394 -11.48 9.26 -24.16
CA THR A 394 -10.17 8.59 -24.18
C THR A 394 -9.07 9.49 -24.77
N GLN A 395 -7.86 8.97 -24.90
CA GLN A 395 -6.70 9.61 -25.52
C GLN A 395 -6.40 11.01 -24.96
N ARG A 396 -6.28 11.10 -23.62
CA ARG A 396 -6.06 12.38 -22.91
C ARG A 396 -5.16 12.23 -21.69
N VAL A 397 -4.52 13.33 -21.30
CA VAL A 397 -3.88 13.50 -19.99
C VAL A 397 -4.87 14.14 -19.03
N SER A 398 -4.86 13.73 -17.75
CA SER A 398 -5.74 14.25 -16.71
C SER A 398 -4.92 14.81 -15.55
N ASN A 399 -4.74 16.14 -15.55
CA ASN A 399 -4.07 16.87 -14.47
C ASN A 399 -4.98 17.11 -13.24
N GLN A 400 -6.05 16.33 -13.11
CA GLN A 400 -7.03 16.44 -12.02
C GLN A 400 -6.65 15.55 -10.84
N MET A 401 -6.82 16.03 -9.62
CA MET A 401 -6.50 15.25 -8.41
C MET A 401 -7.38 14.01 -8.28
N MET A 402 -6.72 12.88 -8.03
CA MET A 402 -7.29 11.60 -7.64
C MET A 402 -6.35 10.95 -6.61
N HIS A 403 -6.88 10.19 -5.66
CA HIS A 403 -6.11 9.48 -4.64
C HIS A 403 -6.36 7.96 -4.71
N MET A 404 -5.45 7.14 -4.20
CA MET A 404 -5.55 5.68 -4.16
C MET A 404 -6.88 5.18 -3.57
N SER A 405 -7.41 5.88 -2.57
CA SER A 405 -8.70 5.56 -1.94
C SER A 405 -9.93 5.78 -2.85
N ASP A 406 -9.81 6.57 -3.92
CA ASP A 406 -10.91 6.82 -4.86
C ASP A 406 -11.27 5.59 -5.70
N TRP A 407 -10.35 4.64 -5.86
CA TRP A 407 -10.57 3.47 -6.73
C TRP A 407 -11.72 2.60 -6.28
N LEU A 408 -11.95 2.40 -4.98
CA LEU A 408 -13.10 1.64 -4.47
C LEU A 408 -14.44 2.24 -4.95
N PRO A 409 -14.82 3.48 -4.58
CA PRO A 409 -16.08 4.08 -5.04
C PRO A 409 -16.14 4.28 -6.56
N THR A 410 -15.02 4.64 -7.19
CA THR A 410 -14.94 4.82 -8.66
C THR A 410 -15.27 3.52 -9.41
N LEU A 411 -14.65 2.40 -9.03
CA LEU A 411 -14.86 1.11 -9.71
C LEU A 411 -16.23 0.50 -9.34
N TYR A 412 -16.75 0.78 -8.15
CA TYR A 412 -18.11 0.41 -7.76
C TYR A 412 -19.16 1.16 -8.60
N SER A 413 -19.03 2.48 -8.72
CA SER A 413 -19.89 3.34 -9.57
C SER A 413 -19.81 2.93 -11.05
N ALA A 414 -18.59 2.72 -11.56
CA ALA A 414 -18.36 2.24 -12.93
C ALA A 414 -18.97 0.85 -13.20
N ALA A 415 -19.16 0.03 -12.16
CA ALA A 415 -19.85 -1.26 -12.25
C ALA A 415 -21.40 -1.15 -12.22
N GLY A 416 -21.94 0.08 -12.16
CA GLY A 416 -23.37 0.34 -12.05
C GLY A 416 -23.92 0.06 -10.65
N LEU A 417 -23.10 0.24 -9.60
CA LEU A 417 -23.46 -0.06 -8.22
C LEU A 417 -23.57 1.23 -7.38
N ASP A 418 -24.54 1.24 -6.47
CA ASP A 418 -24.79 2.38 -5.58
C ASP A 418 -23.70 2.52 -4.51
N THR A 419 -22.89 3.57 -4.64
CA THR A 419 -21.79 3.90 -3.72
C THR A 419 -22.26 4.23 -2.30
N SER A 420 -23.55 4.50 -2.06
CA SER A 420 -24.10 4.63 -0.69
C SER A 420 -23.85 3.37 0.16
N ARG A 421 -23.77 2.20 -0.47
CA ARG A 421 -23.52 0.90 0.18
C ARG A 421 -22.11 0.74 0.75
N LEU A 422 -21.17 1.63 0.41
CA LEU A 422 -19.78 1.58 0.89
C LEU A 422 -19.62 2.14 2.31
N GLY A 423 -20.63 2.84 2.84
CA GLY A 423 -20.58 3.48 4.15
C GLY A 423 -19.67 4.70 4.19
N GLN A 424 -19.11 5.00 5.37
CA GLN A 424 -18.21 6.14 5.54
C GLN A 424 -16.77 5.78 5.13
N ILE A 425 -16.36 6.26 3.96
CA ILE A 425 -15.02 6.14 3.38
C ILE A 425 -14.46 7.52 2.99
N ASP A 426 -13.15 7.59 2.72
CA ASP A 426 -12.46 8.83 2.34
C ASP A 426 -12.30 9.00 0.81
N GLY A 427 -12.49 7.91 0.07
CA GLY A 427 -12.55 7.87 -1.39
C GLY A 427 -13.80 8.55 -1.94
N ILE A 428 -13.64 9.17 -3.10
CA ILE A 428 -14.69 9.88 -3.83
C ILE A 428 -14.93 9.15 -5.16
N ASP A 429 -16.18 9.09 -5.64
CA ASP A 429 -16.46 8.57 -6.97
C ASP A 429 -15.91 9.50 -8.06
N MET A 430 -14.88 9.02 -8.75
CA MET A 430 -14.22 9.74 -9.84
C MET A 430 -14.69 9.29 -11.23
N TRP A 431 -15.60 8.32 -11.34
CA TRP A 431 -15.93 7.69 -12.63
C TRP A 431 -16.46 8.69 -13.66
N LYS A 432 -17.29 9.65 -13.22
CA LYS A 432 -17.76 10.74 -14.08
C LYS A 432 -16.62 11.64 -14.57
N SER A 433 -15.71 12.03 -13.68
CA SER A 433 -14.53 12.86 -13.98
C SER A 433 -13.55 12.16 -14.94
N LEU A 434 -13.43 10.84 -14.82
CA LEU A 434 -12.67 10.00 -15.75
C LEU A 434 -13.38 9.89 -17.10
N SER A 435 -14.61 9.39 -17.14
CA SER A 435 -15.33 9.07 -18.37
C SER A 435 -15.74 10.33 -19.17
N GLU A 436 -16.34 11.33 -18.52
CA GLU A 436 -16.82 12.56 -19.20
C GLU A 436 -15.76 13.68 -19.26
N GLY A 437 -14.67 13.58 -18.50
CA GLY A 437 -13.69 14.67 -18.37
C GLY A 437 -14.21 15.90 -17.62
N THR A 438 -15.25 15.76 -16.79
CA THR A 438 -15.70 16.83 -15.88
C THR A 438 -14.64 17.13 -14.82
N PRO A 439 -14.65 18.31 -14.17
CA PRO A 439 -13.73 18.61 -13.06
C PRO A 439 -13.82 17.59 -11.93
N SER A 440 -12.68 17.29 -11.30
CA SER A 440 -12.62 16.36 -10.17
C SER A 440 -13.41 16.87 -8.96
N ALA A 441 -14.18 15.97 -8.35
CA ALA A 441 -14.85 16.21 -7.08
C ALA A 441 -13.88 16.20 -5.87
N ARG A 442 -12.68 15.62 -6.04
CA ARG A 442 -11.62 15.66 -5.04
C ARG A 442 -10.88 16.99 -5.10
N THR A 443 -11.04 17.78 -4.04
CA THR A 443 -10.39 19.09 -3.87
C THR A 443 -9.29 19.10 -2.81
N GLU A 444 -9.17 18.04 -2.01
CA GLU A 444 -8.24 17.91 -0.89
C GLU A 444 -7.70 16.46 -0.76
N ILE A 445 -6.45 16.31 -0.32
CA ILE A 445 -5.76 15.05 -0.05
C ILE A 445 -4.91 15.23 1.21
N VAL A 446 -5.20 14.47 2.27
CA VAL A 446 -4.21 14.22 3.34
C VAL A 446 -3.32 13.07 2.87
N HIS A 447 -2.01 13.29 2.83
CA HIS A 447 -1.06 12.25 2.44
C HIS A 447 -0.70 11.39 3.66
N ASN A 448 -0.30 12.04 4.75
CA ASN A 448 -0.15 11.41 6.06
C ASN A 448 -0.24 12.44 7.20
N ILE A 449 -0.50 11.94 8.41
CA ILE A 449 -0.41 12.62 9.70
C ILE A 449 0.28 11.63 10.63
N ASP A 450 1.58 11.84 10.91
CA ASP A 450 2.38 10.95 11.74
C ASP A 450 2.97 11.69 12.96
N GLU A 451 2.60 11.22 14.15
CA GLU A 451 3.09 11.70 15.45
C GLU A 451 4.36 10.96 15.93
N ILE A 452 4.85 10.00 15.15
CA ILE A 452 6.01 9.16 15.44
C ILE A 452 7.26 9.69 14.73
N GLU A 453 7.22 9.88 13.41
CA GLU A 453 8.28 10.56 12.64
C GLU A 453 8.15 12.11 12.67
N ASP A 454 7.10 12.64 13.31
CA ASP A 454 6.73 14.07 13.35
C ASP A 454 6.59 14.71 11.95
N TYR A 455 5.86 14.04 11.04
CA TYR A 455 5.58 14.56 9.70
C TYR A 455 4.09 14.61 9.36
N ASP A 456 3.66 15.75 8.81
CA ASP A 456 2.30 16.00 8.34
C ASP A 456 2.35 16.51 6.90
N THR A 457 1.47 16.05 6.02
CA THR A 457 1.41 16.55 4.64
C THR A 457 -0.01 16.53 4.07
N ILE A 458 -0.42 17.67 3.49
CA ILE A 458 -1.75 17.87 2.88
C ILE A 458 -1.64 18.67 1.58
N ARG A 459 -2.42 18.30 0.57
CA ARG A 459 -2.66 19.08 -0.65
C ARG A 459 -4.12 19.53 -0.69
N ARG A 460 -4.40 20.82 -0.94
CA ARG A 460 -5.74 21.35 -1.27
C ARG A 460 -5.67 22.22 -2.53
N GLY A 461 -6.38 21.80 -3.57
CA GLY A 461 -6.33 22.42 -4.89
C GLY A 461 -4.90 22.40 -5.45
N ASP A 462 -4.38 23.57 -5.78
CA ASP A 462 -3.02 23.73 -6.31
C ASP A 462 -1.94 23.82 -5.20
N TRP A 463 -2.32 23.93 -3.92
CA TRP A 463 -1.39 24.16 -2.80
C TRP A 463 -1.08 22.89 -1.99
N LYS A 464 0.19 22.66 -1.66
CA LYS A 464 0.66 21.57 -0.78
C LYS A 464 1.47 22.11 0.40
N TYR A 465 1.16 21.63 1.59
CA TYR A 465 1.83 21.91 2.87
C TYR A 465 2.62 20.67 3.31
N ILE A 466 3.85 20.87 3.79
CA ILE A 466 4.70 19.82 4.38
C ILE A 466 5.29 20.33 5.70
N ARG A 467 5.21 19.51 6.76
CA ARG A 467 6.00 19.62 8.01
C ARG A 467 6.69 18.28 8.26
N GLY A 468 7.89 18.29 8.82
CA GLY A 468 8.64 17.08 9.14
C GLY A 468 9.31 16.42 7.93
N SER A 469 10.05 15.35 8.18
CA SER A 469 10.69 14.52 7.13
C SER A 469 11.15 13.20 7.72
N THR A 470 10.97 12.12 6.96
CA THR A 470 11.43 10.76 7.24
C THR A 470 12.93 10.58 6.94
N GLN A 471 13.53 9.47 7.39
CA GLN A 471 14.97 9.17 7.24
C GLN A 471 15.90 10.35 7.63
N SER A 472 15.49 11.15 8.62
CA SER A 472 16.19 12.38 9.03
C SER A 472 16.45 13.43 7.92
N GLY A 473 15.69 13.42 6.82
CA GLY A 473 15.90 14.32 5.68
C GLY A 473 16.91 13.82 4.65
N GLN A 474 17.39 12.57 4.75
CA GLN A 474 18.21 11.97 3.70
C GLN A 474 17.48 11.84 2.36
N VAL A 475 16.13 11.84 2.39
CA VAL A 475 15.21 11.72 1.25
C VAL A 475 14.57 13.05 0.79
N ASP A 476 15.13 14.20 1.21
CA ASP A 476 14.57 15.54 0.92
C ASP A 476 15.09 16.21 -0.38
N GLY A 477 15.95 15.54 -1.15
CA GLY A 477 16.53 16.00 -2.42
C GLY A 477 15.75 15.60 -3.67
N TRP A 478 16.44 15.47 -4.81
CA TRP A 478 15.88 14.98 -6.08
C TRP A 478 16.68 13.75 -6.53
N TYR A 479 15.99 12.68 -6.92
CA TYR A 479 16.60 11.34 -7.02
C TYR A 479 16.25 10.60 -8.30
N GLY A 480 17.23 9.83 -8.75
CA GLY A 480 17.13 8.93 -9.88
C GLY A 480 17.65 9.55 -11.16
N GLU A 481 17.87 8.73 -12.17
CA GLU A 481 18.34 9.21 -13.46
C GLU A 481 17.26 10.00 -14.19
N SER A 482 17.71 11.10 -14.81
CA SER A 482 16.89 11.94 -15.68
C SER A 482 16.53 11.27 -17.01
N GLY A 483 17.33 10.28 -17.44
CA GLY A 483 17.22 9.64 -18.74
C GLY A 483 17.73 10.52 -19.91
N ILE A 484 18.57 11.53 -19.65
CA ILE A 484 19.11 12.42 -20.70
C ILE A 484 19.91 11.64 -21.76
N ASP A 485 20.77 10.71 -21.35
CA ASP A 485 21.65 9.94 -22.25
C ASP A 485 20.96 8.74 -22.93
N SER A 486 19.64 8.80 -23.08
CA SER A 486 18.82 7.69 -23.59
C SER A 486 18.69 7.67 -25.12
N PRO A 487 18.42 6.49 -25.72
CA PRO A 487 17.97 6.38 -27.11
C PRO A 487 16.74 7.23 -27.45
N SER A 488 16.50 7.49 -28.74
CA SER A 488 15.38 8.31 -29.19
C SER A 488 14.02 7.61 -29.04
N TYR A 489 13.01 8.35 -28.58
CA TYR A 489 11.66 7.82 -28.38
C TYR A 489 11.02 7.31 -29.68
N ASN A 490 10.71 6.00 -29.70
CA ASN A 490 10.12 5.33 -30.85
C ASN A 490 8.63 4.99 -30.60
N ALA A 491 7.75 5.87 -31.09
CA ALA A 491 6.30 5.69 -31.03
C ALA A 491 5.79 4.43 -31.76
N ASP A 492 6.53 3.90 -32.73
CA ASP A 492 6.09 2.77 -33.52
C ASP A 492 6.27 1.44 -32.74
N ARG A 493 7.17 1.40 -31.73
CA ARG A 493 7.20 0.32 -30.72
C ARG A 493 5.91 0.25 -29.91
N VAL A 494 5.26 1.38 -29.65
CA VAL A 494 3.98 1.45 -28.91
C VAL A 494 2.84 0.95 -29.79
N LEU A 495 2.78 1.39 -31.07
CA LEU A 495 1.77 0.94 -32.02
C LEU A 495 1.88 -0.56 -32.37
N SER A 496 3.10 -1.08 -32.46
CA SER A 496 3.38 -2.51 -32.70
C SER A 496 3.49 -3.36 -31.43
N SER A 497 3.26 -2.77 -30.25
CA SER A 497 3.20 -3.53 -28.99
C SER A 497 2.03 -4.51 -28.99
N ARG A 498 2.10 -5.53 -28.13
CA ARG A 498 1.03 -6.53 -27.97
C ARG A 498 -0.28 -5.85 -27.52
N THR A 499 -0.20 -4.90 -26.59
CA THR A 499 -1.33 -4.02 -26.24
C THR A 499 -1.80 -3.20 -27.43
N GLY A 500 -0.90 -2.49 -28.12
CA GLY A 500 -1.24 -1.61 -29.24
C GLY A 500 -1.99 -2.31 -30.36
N ILE A 501 -1.50 -3.47 -30.81
CA ILE A 501 -2.14 -4.34 -31.79
C ILE A 501 -3.50 -4.83 -31.28
N THR A 502 -3.57 -5.26 -30.01
CA THR A 502 -4.81 -5.75 -29.39
C THR A 502 -5.90 -4.68 -29.33
N LEU A 503 -5.54 -3.45 -28.93
CA LEU A 503 -6.46 -2.32 -28.82
C LEU A 503 -6.89 -1.82 -30.19
N ALA A 504 -5.97 -1.69 -31.16
CA ALA A 504 -6.31 -1.34 -32.54
C ALA A 504 -7.28 -2.35 -33.17
N GLY A 505 -7.04 -3.66 -32.97
CA GLY A 505 -7.95 -4.72 -33.40
C GLY A 505 -9.31 -4.72 -32.68
N MET A 506 -9.37 -4.24 -31.42
CA MET A 506 -10.65 -4.02 -30.73
C MET A 506 -11.41 -2.83 -31.31
N ILE A 507 -10.76 -1.67 -31.40
CA ILE A 507 -11.33 -0.42 -31.91
C ILE A 507 -11.87 -0.61 -33.34
N THR A 508 -11.10 -1.27 -34.21
CA THR A 508 -11.53 -1.59 -35.59
C THR A 508 -12.81 -2.45 -35.59
N LYS A 509 -12.93 -3.44 -34.69
CA LYS A 509 -14.15 -4.28 -34.56
C LYS A 509 -15.37 -3.46 -34.07
N LEU A 510 -15.16 -2.42 -33.27
CA LEU A 510 -16.24 -1.53 -32.82
C LEU A 510 -16.68 -0.58 -33.96
N GLN A 511 -15.74 0.05 -34.65
CA GLN A 511 -16.01 0.89 -35.83
C GLN A 511 -16.77 0.13 -36.94
N ILE A 512 -16.47 -1.16 -37.15
CA ILE A 512 -17.19 -2.01 -38.09
C ILE A 512 -18.65 -2.23 -37.65
N LYS A 513 -18.89 -2.60 -36.37
CA LYS A 513 -20.24 -2.75 -35.82
C LYS A 513 -21.06 -1.45 -35.94
N GLU A 514 -20.45 -0.31 -35.64
CA GLU A 514 -21.06 1.02 -35.75
C GLU A 514 -21.49 1.30 -37.20
N LYS A 515 -20.57 1.12 -38.15
CA LYS A 515 -20.82 1.29 -39.59
C LYS A 515 -21.88 0.33 -40.15
N GLU A 516 -21.96 -0.90 -39.63
CA GLU A 516 -23.01 -1.86 -39.97
C GLU A 516 -24.38 -1.46 -39.40
N SER A 517 -24.42 -0.90 -38.19
CA SER A 517 -25.64 -0.36 -37.58
C SER A 517 -26.17 0.83 -38.39
N SER A 518 -25.34 1.84 -38.65
CA SER A 518 -25.73 3.03 -39.42
C SER A 518 -26.23 2.66 -40.82
N ARG A 519 -25.61 1.69 -41.51
CA ARG A 519 -26.06 1.19 -42.82
C ARG A 519 -27.50 0.66 -42.79
N ARG A 520 -27.90 -0.04 -41.72
CA ARG A 520 -29.27 -0.55 -41.56
C ARG A 520 -30.24 0.61 -41.33
N THR A 521 -29.89 1.57 -40.48
CA THR A 521 -30.73 2.75 -40.22
C THR A 521 -30.89 3.64 -41.47
N THR A 522 -29.86 3.80 -42.31
CA THR A 522 -29.95 4.58 -43.55
C THR A 522 -30.84 3.95 -44.63
N GLN A 523 -31.24 2.67 -44.49
CA GLN A 523 -32.27 2.10 -45.38
C GLN A 523 -33.70 2.55 -45.03
N GLU A 524 -33.91 3.27 -43.92
CA GLU A 524 -35.24 3.72 -43.48
C GLU A 524 -35.43 5.25 -43.54
N ASN A 525 -34.36 6.06 -43.64
CA ASN A 525 -34.43 7.52 -43.82
C ASN A 525 -33.22 8.10 -44.57
N GLU A 526 -33.43 8.62 -45.79
CA GLU A 526 -32.44 9.41 -46.54
C GLU A 526 -32.60 10.92 -46.29
N SER A 527 -32.10 11.44 -45.17
CA SER A 527 -31.86 12.89 -45.03
C SER A 527 -30.82 13.25 -43.95
N SER A 528 -30.01 14.29 -44.22
CA SER A 528 -29.02 14.92 -43.34
C SER A 528 -28.01 14.00 -42.64
N PHE A 529 -26.88 13.73 -43.30
CA PHE A 529 -25.67 13.22 -42.64
C PHE A 529 -24.83 14.39 -42.11
N SER A 530 -24.58 14.46 -40.80
CA SER A 530 -23.73 15.49 -40.17
C SER A 530 -22.43 14.87 -39.64
N ASP A 531 -21.29 15.46 -39.98
CA ASP A 531 -19.96 15.01 -39.53
C ASP A 531 -19.65 15.48 -38.10
N SER A 532 -20.51 15.08 -37.15
CA SER A 532 -20.45 15.44 -35.73
C SER A 532 -20.42 14.23 -34.80
N GLY A 533 -20.16 13.04 -35.35
CA GLY A 533 -20.37 11.74 -34.68
C GLY A 533 -19.13 10.84 -34.60
N LYS A 534 -17.94 11.39 -34.33
CA LYS A 534 -16.76 10.55 -34.03
C LYS A 534 -16.82 10.08 -32.58
N GLY A 535 -17.19 8.82 -32.36
CA GLY A 535 -17.12 8.19 -31.03
C GLY A 535 -15.69 8.14 -30.46
N PRO A 536 -15.51 7.73 -29.19
CA PRO A 536 -14.20 7.67 -28.52
C PRO A 536 -13.23 6.62 -29.12
N TRP A 537 -13.66 5.91 -30.15
CA TRP A 537 -12.99 4.79 -30.80
C TRP A 537 -12.02 5.24 -31.89
N GLN A 538 -11.07 6.10 -31.57
CA GLN A 538 -10.05 6.55 -32.53
C GLN A 538 -8.84 5.62 -32.48
N LEU A 539 -8.27 5.27 -33.64
CA LEU A 539 -7.02 4.52 -33.69
C LEU A 539 -5.87 5.42 -33.26
N LEU A 540 -5.00 4.92 -32.37
CA LEU A 540 -3.83 5.65 -31.91
C LEU A 540 -2.84 5.89 -33.07
N THR A 541 -2.19 7.06 -33.07
CA THR A 541 -1.23 7.46 -34.12
C THR A 541 0.09 7.95 -33.51
N SER A 542 1.19 7.89 -34.28
CA SER A 542 2.50 8.36 -33.81
C SER A 542 2.55 9.85 -33.49
N SER A 543 1.62 10.68 -34.01
CA SER A 543 1.47 12.09 -33.61
C SER A 543 0.63 12.24 -32.33
N THR A 544 -0.46 11.49 -32.18
CA THR A 544 -1.23 11.42 -30.91
C THR A 544 -0.33 11.00 -29.76
N ILE A 545 0.48 9.95 -29.94
CA ILE A 545 1.46 9.47 -28.95
C ILE A 545 2.40 10.60 -28.51
N ARG A 546 3.07 11.26 -29.47
CA ARG A 546 4.02 12.34 -29.16
C ARG A 546 3.35 13.51 -28.44
N SER A 547 2.12 13.87 -28.84
CA SER A 547 1.35 14.94 -28.21
C SER A 547 0.91 14.60 -26.78
N LEU A 548 0.46 13.37 -26.51
CA LEU A 548 0.06 12.95 -25.17
C LEU A 548 1.26 12.79 -24.24
N ARG A 549 2.36 12.22 -24.72
CA ARG A 549 3.63 12.15 -23.99
C ARG A 549 4.13 13.54 -23.59
N GLN A 550 4.09 14.51 -24.50
CA GLN A 550 4.46 15.90 -24.20
C GLN A 550 3.53 16.59 -23.19
N GLN A 551 2.26 16.16 -23.07
CA GLN A 551 1.32 16.68 -22.07
C GLN A 551 1.44 16.01 -20.69
N ALA A 552 1.97 14.78 -20.64
CA ALA A 552 2.21 14.04 -19.41
C ALA A 552 3.60 14.33 -18.81
N GLU A 553 4.58 14.63 -19.66
CA GLU A 553 5.96 14.90 -19.27
C GLU A 553 6.08 16.11 -18.33
N VAL A 554 6.51 15.85 -17.09
CA VAL A 554 6.82 16.89 -16.10
C VAL A 554 8.22 17.42 -16.38
N ARG A 555 8.36 18.75 -16.48
CA ARG A 555 9.63 19.44 -16.65
C ARG A 555 9.77 20.50 -15.56
N CYS A 556 10.95 20.57 -14.96
CA CYS A 556 11.27 21.49 -13.89
C CYS A 556 12.68 22.02 -14.06
N ASP A 557 12.85 23.34 -13.98
CA ASP A 557 14.15 23.96 -13.78
C ASP A 557 14.56 23.75 -12.32
N LEU A 558 15.66 23.03 -12.09
CA LEU A 558 16.13 22.69 -10.75
C LEU A 558 16.51 23.95 -9.94
N PRO A 559 16.52 23.87 -8.59
CA PRO A 559 16.81 25.02 -7.72
C PRO A 559 18.10 25.75 -8.09
N THR A 560 17.98 26.98 -8.58
CA THR A 560 19.11 27.89 -8.83
C THR A 560 19.37 28.79 -7.61
N ASN A 561 20.43 29.60 -7.63
CA ASN A 561 20.76 30.53 -6.54
C ASN A 561 19.64 31.54 -6.14
N GLY A 562 18.53 31.62 -6.88
CA GLY A 562 17.35 32.41 -6.53
C GLY A 562 16.20 31.66 -5.85
N SER A 563 16.24 30.32 -5.76
CA SER A 563 15.17 29.52 -5.14
C SER A 563 15.12 29.70 -3.62
N VAL A 564 13.92 29.78 -3.04
CA VAL A 564 13.76 29.83 -1.58
C VAL A 564 13.76 28.39 -1.02
N PRO A 565 14.76 27.98 -0.22
CA PRO A 565 14.86 26.59 0.24
C PRO A 565 13.77 26.22 1.25
N CYS A 566 13.52 24.91 1.35
CA CYS A 566 12.69 24.31 2.39
C CYS A 566 13.54 23.39 3.28
N ASN A 567 13.37 23.54 4.59
CA ASN A 567 13.81 22.58 5.61
C ASN A 567 12.58 22.27 6.49
N PRO A 568 11.82 21.22 6.16
CA PRO A 568 10.50 20.98 6.76
C PRO A 568 10.59 20.50 8.22
N ARG A 569 11.77 20.02 8.63
CA ARG A 569 12.11 19.67 10.02
C ARG A 569 12.31 20.89 10.92
N SER A 570 12.50 22.08 10.34
CA SER A 570 12.67 23.34 11.08
C SER A 570 11.40 24.19 11.08
N HIS A 571 10.78 24.35 9.90
CA HIS A 571 9.55 25.12 9.72
C HIS A 571 8.73 24.52 8.57
N ALA A 572 7.41 24.56 8.68
CA ALA A 572 6.54 24.06 7.61
C ALA A 572 6.73 24.82 6.30
N CYS A 573 6.66 24.10 5.19
CA CYS A 573 6.84 24.61 3.83
C CYS A 573 5.52 24.58 3.04
N LEU A 574 5.47 25.40 1.99
CA LEU A 574 4.30 25.53 1.13
C LEU A 574 4.73 25.63 -0.34
N PHE A 575 4.11 24.84 -1.21
CA PHE A 575 4.36 24.82 -2.64
C PHE A 575 3.06 24.98 -3.44
N ASN A 576 3.18 25.53 -4.65
CA ASN A 576 2.10 25.51 -5.65
C ASN A 576 2.40 24.40 -6.66
N ILE A 577 1.86 23.20 -6.46
CA ILE A 577 2.17 21.99 -7.23
C ILE A 577 1.76 22.10 -8.72
N ARG A 578 0.95 23.09 -9.08
CA ARG A 578 0.61 23.36 -10.49
C ARG A 578 1.66 24.21 -11.22
N GLU A 579 2.39 25.05 -10.50
CA GLU A 579 3.43 25.96 -11.05
C GLU A 579 4.85 25.44 -10.76
N ASP A 580 5.03 24.77 -9.62
CA ASP A 580 6.24 24.14 -9.11
C ASP A 580 5.95 22.67 -8.73
N PRO A 581 5.71 21.78 -9.71
CA PRO A 581 5.41 20.36 -9.47
C PRO A 581 6.60 19.56 -8.92
N CYS A 582 7.77 20.20 -8.75
CA CYS A 582 8.99 19.59 -8.23
C CYS A 582 9.46 20.23 -6.91
N GLU A 583 8.61 21.02 -6.25
CA GLU A 583 8.80 21.52 -4.88
C GLU A 583 10.15 22.23 -4.66
N THR A 584 10.53 23.06 -5.64
CA THR A 584 11.80 23.80 -5.71
C THR A 584 11.80 25.07 -4.87
N THR A 585 10.63 25.74 -4.73
CA THR A 585 10.55 27.11 -4.20
C THR A 585 9.51 27.22 -3.09
N ASN A 586 9.99 27.39 -1.85
CA ASN A 586 9.14 27.50 -0.67
C ASN A 586 8.43 28.86 -0.58
N LEU A 587 7.09 28.84 -0.61
CA LEU A 587 6.22 30.01 -0.57
C LEU A 587 5.64 30.31 0.83
N ALA A 588 6.03 29.57 1.87
CA ALA A 588 5.44 29.65 3.21
C ALA A 588 5.45 31.07 3.81
N SER A 589 6.58 31.77 3.70
CA SER A 589 6.75 33.16 4.17
C SER A 589 5.99 34.19 3.32
N GLN A 590 5.74 33.88 2.04
CA GLN A 590 5.04 34.76 1.10
C GLN A 590 3.52 34.61 1.17
N ARG A 591 3.03 33.45 1.61
CA ARG A 591 1.60 33.08 1.66
C ARG A 591 1.17 32.51 3.03
N PRO A 592 1.47 33.18 4.17
CA PRO A 592 1.20 32.64 5.51
C PRO A 592 -0.28 32.34 5.77
N ALA A 593 -1.21 33.07 5.15
CA ALA A 593 -2.64 32.79 5.26
C ALA A 593 -3.04 31.44 4.62
N VAL A 594 -2.35 31.03 3.54
CA VAL A 594 -2.57 29.72 2.90
C VAL A 594 -1.94 28.61 3.74
N LEU A 595 -0.70 28.82 4.20
CA LEU A 595 0.02 27.91 5.09
C LEU A 595 -0.81 27.59 6.35
N ASN A 596 -1.32 28.62 7.03
CA ASN A 596 -2.16 28.45 8.22
C ASN A 596 -3.48 27.74 7.89
N SER A 597 -4.17 28.11 6.81
CA SER A 597 -5.44 27.46 6.42
C SER A 597 -5.31 25.99 6.01
N LEU A 598 -4.11 25.55 5.59
CA LEU A 598 -3.79 24.14 5.41
C LEU A 598 -3.49 23.45 6.75
N LYS A 599 -2.70 24.09 7.64
CA LYS A 599 -2.47 23.60 9.00
C LYS A 599 -3.78 23.43 9.79
N ASP A 600 -4.65 24.43 9.79
CA ASP A 600 -5.98 24.40 10.43
C ASP A 600 -6.89 23.29 9.85
N THR A 601 -6.51 22.71 8.71
CA THR A 601 -7.20 21.55 8.12
C THR A 601 -6.56 20.23 8.53
N LEU A 602 -5.23 20.15 8.59
CA LEU A 602 -4.53 19.03 9.21
C LEU A 602 -4.98 18.81 10.67
N GLU A 603 -5.12 19.86 11.48
CA GLU A 603 -5.59 19.69 12.87
C GLU A 603 -7.05 19.20 12.95
N ARG A 604 -7.90 19.50 11.94
CA ARG A 604 -9.26 18.92 11.84
C ARG A 604 -9.21 17.43 11.52
N TYR A 605 -8.29 16.99 10.67
CA TYR A 605 -8.06 15.56 10.38
C TYR A 605 -7.36 14.83 11.54
N ARG A 606 -6.49 15.49 12.31
CA ARG A 606 -5.94 14.95 13.58
C ARG A 606 -7.05 14.63 14.60
N GLY A 607 -8.17 15.34 14.53
CA GLY A 607 -9.39 15.02 15.27
C GLY A 607 -10.15 13.77 14.81
N THR A 608 -9.83 13.20 13.64
CA THR A 608 -10.49 11.99 13.09
C THR A 608 -9.54 10.80 12.93
N THR A 609 -8.22 10.99 13.06
CA THR A 609 -7.23 9.91 12.96
C THR A 609 -7.42 8.85 14.05
N VAL A 610 -7.40 7.58 13.67
CA VAL A 610 -7.22 6.49 14.64
C VAL A 610 -5.74 6.38 15.01
N ARG A 611 -5.44 5.92 16.22
CA ARG A 611 -4.06 5.80 16.70
C ARG A 611 -3.25 4.83 15.81
N PRO A 612 -1.98 5.13 15.48
CA PRO A 612 -1.07 4.14 14.90
C PRO A 612 -0.98 2.90 15.81
N LEU A 613 -1.07 1.70 15.24
CA LEU A 613 -1.12 0.44 16.00
C LEU A 613 0.16 -0.40 15.85
N ASN A 614 1.30 0.28 15.78
CA ASN A 614 2.62 -0.35 15.71
C ASN A 614 2.91 -1.11 17.02
N VAL A 615 2.72 -2.44 16.99
CA VAL A 615 3.14 -3.35 18.04
C VAL A 615 4.46 -4.05 17.68
N PRO A 616 5.21 -4.58 18.65
CA PRO A 616 6.39 -5.39 18.38
C PRO A 616 6.07 -6.68 17.60
N GLY A 617 7.09 -7.32 17.05
CA GLY A 617 6.96 -8.65 16.43
C GLY A 617 6.59 -9.76 17.44
N GLU A 618 6.59 -11.01 16.98
CA GLU A 618 6.61 -12.19 17.85
C GLU A 618 7.74 -13.14 17.46
N ALA A 619 8.42 -13.70 18.46
CA ALA A 619 9.36 -14.81 18.26
C ALA A 619 8.68 -16.06 17.66
N ARG A 620 7.35 -16.19 17.79
CA ARG A 620 6.56 -17.25 17.14
C ARG A 620 6.34 -17.04 15.64
N ALA A 621 6.55 -15.83 15.11
CA ALA A 621 6.53 -15.61 13.66
C ALA A 621 7.77 -16.22 12.96
N ASN A 622 8.80 -16.61 13.72
CA ASN A 622 10.03 -17.21 13.20
C ASN A 622 9.74 -18.45 12.32
N PRO A 623 10.05 -18.42 11.01
CA PRO A 623 9.77 -19.50 10.07
C PRO A 623 10.51 -20.80 10.41
N ALA A 624 11.62 -20.75 11.17
CA ALA A 624 12.31 -21.96 11.64
C ALA A 624 11.48 -22.78 12.67
N LEU A 625 10.38 -22.22 13.19
CA LEU A 625 9.37 -22.97 13.96
C LEU A 625 8.32 -23.63 13.05
N TRP A 626 8.29 -23.25 11.77
CA TRP A 626 7.25 -23.56 10.77
C TRP A 626 7.85 -24.19 9.50
N ASN A 627 8.84 -25.06 9.66
CA ASN A 627 9.52 -25.76 8.54
C ASN A 627 10.09 -24.78 7.49
N ASP A 628 10.71 -23.69 7.95
CA ASP A 628 11.27 -22.60 7.15
C ASP A 628 10.24 -21.93 6.21
N THR A 629 9.02 -21.71 6.70
CA THR A 629 7.93 -21.05 5.94
C THR A 629 7.23 -19.94 6.71
N TRP A 630 6.73 -18.93 5.99
CA TRP A 630 5.87 -17.89 6.55
C TRP A 630 4.41 -18.37 6.54
N VAL A 631 3.79 -18.48 7.72
CA VAL A 631 2.44 -19.06 7.91
C VAL A 631 1.61 -18.27 8.92
N SER A 632 0.33 -18.59 9.03
CA SER A 632 -0.60 -18.02 10.02
C SER A 632 -0.43 -18.65 11.41
N TRP A 633 0.70 -18.36 12.08
CA TRP A 633 1.07 -18.94 13.39
C TRP A 633 0.11 -18.62 14.55
N GLY A 634 -0.84 -17.70 14.35
CA GLY A 634 -1.88 -17.38 15.32
C GLY A 634 -2.96 -18.45 15.45
N ASP A 635 -3.18 -19.25 14.41
CA ASP A 635 -4.32 -20.17 14.36
C ASP A 635 -4.20 -21.35 15.36
N GLU A 636 -2.98 -21.75 15.72
CA GLU A 636 -2.74 -22.88 16.64
C GLU A 636 -2.99 -22.55 18.12
N GLU A 637 -3.15 -21.27 18.48
CA GLU A 637 -3.46 -20.89 19.88
C GLU A 637 -4.81 -21.46 20.32
N ASP A 638 -5.79 -21.44 19.43
CA ASP A 638 -7.14 -21.95 19.67
C ASP A 638 -7.19 -23.48 19.77
N GLU A 639 -6.28 -24.20 19.09
CA GLU A 639 -6.14 -25.64 19.27
C GLU A 639 -5.56 -25.98 20.66
N TRP A 640 -4.51 -25.29 21.11
CA TRP A 640 -3.90 -25.52 22.42
C TRP A 640 -4.86 -25.23 23.59
N GLU A 641 -5.66 -24.17 23.52
CA GLU A 641 -6.74 -23.95 24.49
C GLU A 641 -7.85 -25.02 24.40
N SER A 642 -8.13 -25.57 23.22
CA SER A 642 -9.10 -26.65 23.06
C SER A 642 -8.65 -27.98 23.69
N TRP A 643 -7.36 -28.29 23.66
CA TRP A 643 -6.77 -29.50 24.27
C TRP A 643 -6.65 -29.39 25.80
N THR A 644 -6.53 -28.18 26.34
CA THR A 644 -6.34 -27.94 27.78
C THR A 644 -7.64 -27.73 28.57
N ALA A 645 -8.80 -27.60 27.88
CA ALA A 645 -10.10 -27.38 28.51
C ALA A 645 -11.10 -28.54 28.28
N PRO A 646 -11.31 -29.45 29.27
CA PRO A 646 -12.35 -30.48 29.19
C PRO A 646 -13.74 -29.85 29.16
N ARG A 647 -14.43 -29.88 28.00
CA ARG A 647 -15.81 -29.38 27.88
C ARG A 647 -16.74 -30.16 28.82
N PRO A 648 -17.37 -29.55 29.83
CA PRO A 648 -18.33 -30.25 30.68
C PRO A 648 -19.57 -30.61 29.84
N SER A 649 -19.94 -31.89 29.86
CA SER A 649 -21.11 -32.37 29.12
C SER A 649 -22.39 -31.76 29.68
N ARG A 650 -23.37 -31.47 28.81
CA ARG A 650 -24.72 -30.99 29.21
C ARG A 650 -25.54 -32.13 29.85
N GLY A 651 -25.13 -32.56 31.05
CA GLY A 651 -25.73 -33.62 31.85
C GLY A 651 -26.28 -33.13 33.20
N ARG A 652 -27.61 -33.03 33.29
CA ARG A 652 -28.42 -32.56 34.44
C ARG A 652 -27.88 -32.92 35.86
N ILE A 653 -27.32 -31.96 36.62
CA ILE A 653 -27.47 -31.89 38.09
C ILE A 653 -27.56 -30.42 38.57
N PRO A 654 -28.75 -29.91 38.93
CA PRO A 654 -28.90 -28.64 39.63
C PRO A 654 -29.59 -28.83 40.99
N LEU A 655 -28.82 -29.01 42.08
CA LEU A 655 -29.38 -28.93 43.46
C LEU A 655 -28.38 -28.65 44.60
N LEU A 656 -27.08 -28.93 44.45
CA LEU A 656 -26.13 -28.88 45.58
C LEU A 656 -25.55 -27.48 45.87
N LEU A 657 -25.42 -26.59 44.87
CA LEU A 657 -24.79 -25.28 45.06
C LEU A 657 -25.67 -24.25 45.80
N SER A 658 -26.99 -24.42 45.78
CA SER A 658 -27.92 -23.54 46.53
C SER A 658 -27.85 -23.73 48.04
N LEU A 659 -27.55 -24.95 48.51
CA LEU A 659 -27.43 -25.28 49.94
C LEU A 659 -26.21 -24.63 50.60
N VAL A 660 -25.08 -24.55 49.88
CA VAL A 660 -23.84 -23.93 50.40
C VAL A 660 -24.02 -22.41 50.59
N GLY A 661 -24.69 -21.75 49.64
CA GLY A 661 -25.00 -20.32 49.75
C GLY A 661 -25.91 -19.99 50.93
N LEU A 662 -26.94 -20.81 51.18
CA LEU A 662 -27.85 -20.64 52.33
C LEU A 662 -27.14 -20.86 53.69
N LEU A 663 -26.21 -21.82 53.77
CA LEU A 663 -25.41 -22.04 54.98
C LEU A 663 -24.49 -20.84 55.31
N LEU A 664 -23.83 -20.26 54.32
CA LEU A 664 -22.97 -19.09 54.52
C LEU A 664 -23.75 -17.83 54.94
N ALA A 665 -24.97 -17.65 54.42
CA ALA A 665 -25.88 -16.60 54.87
C ALA A 665 -26.34 -16.80 56.32
N ALA A 666 -26.65 -18.04 56.72
CA ALA A 666 -27.06 -18.35 58.10
C ALA A 666 -25.94 -18.10 59.13
N VAL A 667 -24.68 -18.40 58.78
CA VAL A 667 -23.53 -18.18 59.68
C VAL A 667 -23.25 -16.68 59.88
N THR A 668 -23.29 -15.87 58.81
CA THR A 668 -23.02 -14.43 58.89
C THR A 668 -24.09 -13.67 59.68
N VAL A 669 -25.37 -14.03 59.56
CA VAL A 669 -26.45 -13.44 60.37
C VAL A 669 -26.30 -13.78 61.86
N ASN A 670 -25.93 -15.01 62.22
CA ASN A 670 -25.71 -15.39 63.62
C ASN A 670 -24.53 -14.63 64.27
N LEU A 671 -23.43 -14.43 63.53
CA LEU A 671 -22.28 -13.65 64.02
C LEU A 671 -22.63 -12.17 64.27
N LEU A 672 -23.45 -11.57 63.41
CA LEU A 672 -23.92 -10.19 63.60
C LEU A 672 -24.89 -10.03 64.77
N LEU A 673 -25.73 -11.04 65.04
CA LEU A 673 -26.61 -11.05 66.21
C LEU A 673 -25.84 -11.26 67.53
N ALA A 674 -24.79 -12.10 67.52
CA ALA A 674 -23.90 -12.27 68.67
C ALA A 674 -23.11 -10.99 69.00
N SER A 675 -22.75 -10.19 67.99
CA SER A 675 -21.97 -8.95 68.15
C SER A 675 -22.70 -7.84 68.93
N ASN A 676 -24.03 -7.89 69.06
CA ASN A 676 -24.81 -6.76 69.57
C ASN A 676 -25.10 -6.84 71.08
N ASN A 677 -24.47 -7.76 71.82
CA ASN A 677 -24.85 -8.07 73.21
C ASN A 677 -23.67 -8.12 74.21
N SER A 678 -22.67 -7.23 74.03
CA SER A 678 -21.53 -7.08 74.96
C SER A 678 -21.07 -5.63 75.16
N ARG A 679 -22.01 -4.72 75.46
CA ARG A 679 -21.65 -3.43 76.10
C ARG A 679 -21.16 -3.69 77.53
N GLN A 680 -19.85 -3.68 77.79
CA GLN A 680 -19.25 -3.15 79.04
C GLN A 680 -17.72 -3.27 79.09
N TYR A 681 -17.06 -2.24 79.64
CA TYR A 681 -15.61 -2.10 79.91
C TYR A 681 -14.69 -2.16 78.66
N GLY A 682 -13.56 -1.45 78.61
CA GLY A 682 -13.04 -0.43 79.54
C GLY A 682 -11.78 0.21 78.96
N THR A 683 -11.52 1.47 79.32
CA THR A 683 -10.28 2.17 78.94
C THR A 683 -9.07 1.62 79.69
N VAL A 684 -7.89 1.63 79.05
CA VAL A 684 -6.70 2.41 79.46
C VAL A 684 -5.60 2.23 78.40
N LEU A 685 -5.04 3.34 77.93
CA LEU A 685 -3.88 3.38 77.02
C LEU A 685 -2.75 4.20 77.67
N GLN A 686 -2.30 3.82 78.86
CA GLN A 686 -1.14 4.44 79.51
C GLN A 686 -0.56 3.62 80.67
N GLN A 687 0.73 3.86 80.95
CA GLN A 687 1.52 3.43 82.12
C GLN A 687 1.77 1.93 82.35
N LEU A 688 2.97 1.47 81.97
CA LEU A 688 4.10 1.03 82.83
C LEU A 688 5.09 0.24 81.93
N ILE A 689 6.39 0.50 81.79
CA ILE A 689 7.50 0.86 82.71
C ILE A 689 8.07 -0.36 83.45
N PHE A 690 9.27 -0.78 83.01
CA PHE A 690 10.16 -1.85 83.55
C PHE A 690 9.60 -3.28 83.34
N SER A 691 10.38 -4.36 83.15
CA SER A 691 11.85 -4.60 83.14
C SER A 691 12.18 -5.79 82.19
N GLY A 692 13.37 -6.02 81.62
CA GLY A 692 14.65 -5.29 81.61
C GLY A 692 15.87 -6.24 81.48
N LYS A 693 17.00 -5.77 80.88
CA LYS A 693 18.38 -6.35 80.90
C LYS A 693 18.57 -7.74 80.22
N ILE A 694 19.76 -8.20 79.77
CA ILE A 694 21.20 -7.83 79.87
C ILE A 694 21.94 -8.51 78.66
N THR A 695 23.09 -8.15 78.05
CA THR A 695 23.97 -6.95 77.87
C THR A 695 25.03 -7.24 76.75
N SER A 696 25.81 -6.22 76.33
CA SER A 696 27.15 -6.28 75.66
C SER A 696 27.26 -6.86 74.22
N SER A 697 28.12 -6.37 73.32
CA SER A 697 29.11 -5.24 73.33
C SER A 697 29.11 -4.55 71.94
N GLN A 698 29.21 -3.21 71.78
CA GLN A 698 30.42 -2.34 71.89
C GLN A 698 31.61 -2.82 71.03
N GLN A 699 32.39 -2.01 70.30
CA GLN A 699 32.54 -0.56 69.98
C GLN A 699 33.29 -0.50 68.60
N ASP A 700 33.65 0.55 67.85
CA ASP A 700 33.55 2.04 67.71
C ASP A 700 34.18 2.36 66.30
N LYS A 701 34.30 3.55 65.67
CA LYS A 701 33.71 4.91 65.56
C LYS A 701 34.35 5.51 64.26
N GLY A 702 33.85 6.57 63.59
CA GLY A 702 32.65 7.38 63.74
C GLY A 702 32.58 8.46 62.63
N SER A 703 31.46 9.19 62.57
CA SER A 703 31.32 10.65 62.40
C SER A 703 32.33 11.50 61.59
N SER A 704 31.93 12.53 60.82
CA SER A 704 30.58 12.99 60.40
C SER A 704 30.66 14.24 59.50
N LYS A 705 29.61 14.44 58.69
CA LYS A 705 29.12 15.75 58.15
C LYS A 705 30.06 16.61 57.29
N ALA A 706 29.54 17.00 56.13
CA ALA A 706 29.92 18.26 55.47
C ALA A 706 29.16 19.44 56.11
N GLU A 707 29.72 20.65 55.99
CA GLU A 707 29.00 21.91 56.17
C GLU A 707 29.51 22.96 55.16
N LYS A 708 28.71 23.99 54.87
CA LYS A 708 28.94 24.96 53.79
C LYS A 708 29.81 26.12 54.25
N VAL A 709 30.73 26.56 53.39
CA VAL A 709 31.10 27.98 53.23
C VAL A 709 31.12 28.28 51.72
N ALA A 710 30.83 29.53 51.35
CA ALA A 710 30.71 29.97 49.96
C ALA A 710 31.86 30.93 49.55
N ASN A 711 31.70 31.53 48.37
CA ASN A 711 32.34 32.74 47.84
C ASN A 711 33.65 32.65 47.01
N THR A 712 33.50 33.18 45.80
CA THR A 712 34.37 34.14 45.08
C THR A 712 35.72 33.72 44.46
N THR A 713 35.66 33.55 43.14
CA THR A 713 36.40 34.33 42.11
C THR A 713 37.88 34.03 41.85
N GLU A 714 38.23 34.03 40.55
CA GLU A 714 39.57 34.02 39.94
C GLU A 714 40.44 32.76 40.20
N GLN A 715 41.06 32.12 39.20
CA GLN A 715 41.23 32.42 37.76
C GLN A 715 40.76 31.27 36.88
#